data_AF-A0A7V4J2W1-F1
#
_entry.id   AF-A0A7V4J2W1-F1
#
_cell.length_a   1.000
_cell.length_b   1.000
_cell.length_c   1.000
_cell.angle_alpha   90.00
_cell.angle_beta   90.00
_cell.angle_gamma   90.00
#
_symmetry.space_group_name_H-M   'P 1'
#
loop_
_entity.id
_entity.type
_entity.pdbx_description
1 polymer ?
#
loop_
_entity_poly.entity_id
_entity_poly.type
_entity_poly.pdbx_seq_one_letter_code
_entity_poly.pdbx_strand_id
1 'polypeptide(L)'
;MDPIGNLNVAGSALIQANTVAGRDGKTAPDSTISGLQGTARVKTTYDAITITNLSGEELRLNAIQPTNPNATGQVTLDAKTVTAQFDIADASGPTDITVIQGKGTSDVVINGLIDNPTGLTTILNQGGQIRDTASGTIRTNDLVLTGTQIGSAANRLNVQLVRSTERPTGLSATSAGDIIMDLMGRLRETDAGSAVFATETLSAGGHVDLLLQTAVQETDPVGVVAGITFTVTQEPLPHTASYVNHFRPDAGPATPFDPAIYADTTKAAPIAATYDFGQLTAGGNIVVVAATPGVGDTTKNVLANTDVLGTGTIHALTNGNIGITETAGDLRIDLIRSNKGDVVLESVTGSIYDVAGTGDDGATPWVIGNSISLTAEQGAIGFINDFLEINSSQQATGKVDGLAHDGVYLRETAGDLNLGGVASQYSNVMLITLSGSMLDADNDERADIQGADIDLVVNGGGIGAATNDVEIYGAGVGQEQSPAVQIDNAVPGVGRLFVDSGDSVYLAEVSAALNVLKVTSTLGGVRLTVNDSAREHEDLNILSSGQTQLGAAIPSGLISAHRAVAVWAGDDVDVPEGTLIRSDLSVLVRGDSNTPDGDTDIGTTIDIRGDLQAPSVEIGGGRDLDYIQINTLSGINAGHATSVHGNESDDRIFIRAVSDAPGTATTLYGDSGADRFFLSSNA
;
A
#
# COMPACT_ATOMS: atom_id res chain seq x y z
N MET A 1 11.57 19.51 38.31
CA MET A 1 11.99 18.64 39.43
C MET A 1 13.43 18.21 39.22
N ASP A 2 14.16 17.87 40.28
CA ASP A 2 15.48 17.25 40.15
C ASP A 2 15.38 15.91 39.40
N PRO A 3 16.49 15.42 38.79
CA PRO A 3 16.51 14.11 38.17
C PRO A 3 16.02 13.02 39.13
N ILE A 4 15.15 12.14 38.64
CA ILE A 4 14.69 10.96 39.37
C ILE A 4 15.55 9.80 38.88
N GLY A 5 16.34 9.21 39.77
CA GLY A 5 17.20 8.10 39.41
C GLY A 5 17.26 7.06 40.52
N ASN A 6 17.39 5.79 40.13
CA ASN A 6 17.75 4.72 41.04
C ASN A 6 19.25 4.80 41.38
N LEU A 7 19.65 5.73 42.27
CA LEU A 7 21.07 6.11 42.41
C LEU A 7 21.78 5.56 43.66
N ASN A 8 21.06 5.05 44.67
CA ASN A 8 21.65 4.71 45.97
C ASN A 8 20.93 3.56 46.69
N VAL A 9 21.30 2.28 46.48
CA VAL A 9 21.03 1.21 47.47
C VAL A 9 21.96 0.02 47.26
N ALA A 10 22.69 -0.39 48.31
CA ALA A 10 23.09 -1.78 48.47
C ALA A 10 22.01 -2.45 49.34
N GLY A 11 21.23 -3.38 48.78
CA GLY A 11 20.25 -4.12 49.58
C GLY A 11 20.99 -5.02 50.58
N SER A 12 20.62 -5.00 51.86
CA SER A 12 21.25 -5.86 52.88
C SER A 12 20.32 -6.99 53.32
N ALA A 13 20.80 -8.22 53.36
CA ALA A 13 20.11 -9.36 53.94
C ALA A 13 20.95 -10.01 55.05
N LEU A 14 20.29 -10.51 56.09
CA LEU A 14 20.91 -11.25 57.19
C LEU A 14 20.21 -12.60 57.33
N ILE A 15 20.99 -13.69 57.23
CA ILE A 15 20.53 -15.06 57.47
C ILE A 15 21.29 -15.58 58.68
N GLN A 16 20.57 -15.95 59.74
CA GLN A 16 21.17 -16.42 60.99
C GLN A 16 20.66 -17.81 61.36
N ALA A 17 21.58 -18.68 61.79
CA ALA A 17 21.23 -19.95 62.41
C ALA A 17 21.64 -19.91 63.89
N ASN A 18 20.70 -20.23 64.78
CA ASN A 18 20.95 -20.21 66.22
C ASN A 18 21.88 -21.35 66.63
N THR A 19 22.84 -21.03 67.48
CA THR A 19 23.66 -22.02 68.18
C THR A 19 22.89 -22.55 69.38
N VAL A 20 22.65 -23.86 69.45
CA VAL A 20 22.01 -24.50 70.61
C VAL A 20 23.05 -24.61 71.74
N ALA A 21 22.69 -24.29 72.98
CA ALA A 21 23.58 -24.52 74.12
C ALA A 21 23.66 -26.02 74.43
N GLY A 22 24.87 -26.53 74.68
CA GLY A 22 25.06 -27.94 75.07
C GLY A 22 24.32 -28.26 76.37
N ARG A 23 23.54 -29.34 76.37
CA ARG A 23 22.93 -29.94 77.58
C ARG A 23 23.58 -31.29 77.84
N ASP A 24 23.75 -31.62 79.12
CA ASP A 24 24.09 -32.96 79.61
C ASP A 24 25.41 -33.55 79.08
N GLY A 25 26.45 -32.72 78.96
CA GLY A 25 27.81 -33.17 78.61
C GLY A 25 28.00 -33.57 77.14
N LYS A 26 27.01 -33.31 76.27
CA LYS A 26 27.11 -33.50 74.82
C LYS A 26 27.45 -32.17 74.14
N THR A 27 28.35 -32.21 73.14
CA THR A 27 28.63 -31.08 72.26
C THR A 27 27.36 -30.71 71.51
N ALA A 28 27.02 -29.42 71.50
CA ALA A 28 25.92 -28.94 70.68
C ALA A 28 26.27 -29.05 69.19
N PRO A 29 25.28 -29.34 68.32
CA PRO A 29 25.49 -29.26 66.89
C PRO A 29 25.83 -27.82 66.48
N ASP A 30 26.67 -27.69 65.45
CA ASP A 30 27.01 -26.39 64.88
C ASP A 30 25.77 -25.72 64.28
N SER A 31 25.61 -24.42 64.51
CA SER A 31 24.65 -23.64 63.73
C SER A 31 25.02 -23.75 62.26
N THR A 32 24.08 -24.17 61.43
CA THR A 32 24.34 -24.54 60.04
C THR A 32 23.40 -23.78 59.11
N ILE A 33 23.97 -23.15 58.06
CA ILE A 33 23.23 -22.63 56.90
C ILE A 33 23.64 -23.50 55.70
N SER A 34 22.71 -24.26 55.16
CA SER A 34 22.94 -25.21 54.05
C SER A 34 21.84 -25.14 53.00
N GLY A 35 22.15 -25.56 51.77
CA GLY A 35 21.25 -25.54 50.62
C GLY A 35 22.02 -25.42 49.30
N LEU A 36 21.49 -25.97 48.21
CA LEU A 36 22.21 -26.03 46.91
C LEU A 36 21.48 -25.32 45.76
N GLN A 37 20.31 -24.75 46.00
CA GLN A 37 19.40 -24.26 44.94
C GLN A 37 18.92 -22.82 45.17
N GLY A 38 19.56 -22.06 46.07
CA GLY A 38 19.17 -20.68 46.32
C GLY A 38 19.60 -19.77 45.17
N THR A 39 18.86 -18.68 44.93
CA THR A 39 19.33 -17.57 44.09
C THR A 39 19.21 -16.28 44.88
N ALA A 40 20.29 -15.51 44.94
CA ALA A 40 20.30 -14.15 45.45
C ALA A 40 20.23 -13.19 44.26
N ARG A 41 19.21 -12.32 44.24
CA ARG A 41 18.98 -11.38 43.13
C ARG A 41 19.19 -9.94 43.55
N VAL A 42 19.85 -9.16 42.70
CA VAL A 42 19.97 -7.71 42.87
C VAL A 42 18.94 -7.04 41.99
N LYS A 43 18.05 -6.25 42.59
CA LYS A 43 17.05 -5.51 41.82
C LYS A 43 17.66 -4.22 41.26
N THR A 44 17.77 -4.12 39.94
CA THR A 44 18.41 -2.97 39.27
C THR A 44 17.39 -1.99 38.67
N THR A 45 16.09 -2.27 38.78
CA THR A 45 15.00 -1.42 38.26
C THR A 45 13.97 -1.09 39.34
N TYR A 46 13.31 0.07 39.23
CA TYR A 46 12.08 0.30 39.99
C TYR A 46 10.91 -0.50 39.40
N ASP A 47 9.96 -0.91 40.25
CA ASP A 47 8.70 -1.48 39.75
C ASP A 47 7.82 -0.39 39.13
N ALA A 48 7.73 0.76 39.80
CA ALA A 48 6.91 1.86 39.36
C ALA A 48 7.49 3.21 39.84
N ILE A 49 7.20 4.26 39.07
CA ILE A 49 7.44 5.66 39.44
C ILE A 49 6.14 6.42 39.23
N THR A 50 5.55 6.95 40.30
CA THR A 50 4.33 7.78 40.21
C THR A 50 4.65 9.22 40.61
N ILE A 51 4.37 10.16 39.71
CA ILE A 51 4.54 11.60 39.91
C ILE A 51 3.16 12.24 39.79
N THR A 52 2.70 12.86 40.88
CA THR A 52 1.43 13.59 40.89
C THR A 52 1.67 15.04 41.24
N ASN A 53 1.37 15.96 40.31
CA ASN A 53 1.36 17.38 40.58
C ASN A 53 -0.08 17.86 40.88
N LEU A 54 -0.24 18.54 42.01
CA LEU A 54 -1.52 19.08 42.50
C LEU A 54 -1.46 20.59 42.74
N SER A 55 -0.40 21.26 42.28
CA SER A 55 -0.14 22.69 42.56
C SER A 55 -0.86 23.65 41.60
N GLY A 56 -1.24 23.19 40.40
CA GLY A 56 -1.71 24.07 39.32
C GLY A 56 -0.58 24.69 38.49
N GLU A 57 0.67 24.57 38.93
CA GLU A 57 1.85 25.06 38.23
C GLU A 57 2.37 24.05 37.19
N GLU A 58 3.22 24.53 36.28
CA GLU A 58 3.90 23.72 35.27
C GLU A 58 4.73 22.60 35.90
N LEU A 59 4.62 21.39 35.36
CA LEU A 59 5.44 20.25 35.77
C LEU A 59 6.60 20.05 34.81
N ARG A 60 7.81 20.41 35.22
CA ARG A 60 9.03 20.15 34.45
C ARG A 60 9.69 18.84 34.89
N LEU A 61 9.72 17.86 33.99
CA LEU A 61 10.37 16.57 34.17
C LEU A 61 11.78 16.65 33.59
N ASN A 62 12.80 16.52 34.43
CA ASN A 62 14.19 16.36 33.98
C ASN A 62 14.43 14.89 33.59
N ALA A 63 15.62 14.36 33.83
CA ALA A 63 15.86 12.94 33.57
C ALA A 63 15.07 12.04 34.53
N ILE A 64 14.46 10.99 34.00
CA ILE A 64 13.88 9.89 34.78
C ILE A 64 14.58 8.61 34.34
N GLN A 65 15.36 8.03 35.26
CA GLN A 65 16.14 6.83 35.04
C GLN A 65 15.74 5.75 36.07
N PRO A 66 14.81 4.85 35.71
CA PRO A 66 14.39 3.75 36.59
C PRO A 66 15.48 2.71 36.86
N THR A 67 16.47 2.65 35.96
CA THR A 67 17.53 1.64 35.96
C THR A 67 18.74 2.07 36.80
N ASN A 68 19.45 1.08 37.35
CA ASN A 68 20.70 1.26 38.08
C ASN A 68 21.66 0.10 37.76
N PRO A 69 22.54 0.25 36.75
CA PRO A 69 23.49 -0.79 36.40
C PRO A 69 24.56 -1.01 37.50
N ASN A 70 24.67 -0.10 38.47
CA ASN A 70 25.63 -0.18 39.57
C ASN A 70 25.00 -0.73 40.86
N ALA A 71 23.72 -1.13 40.85
CA ALA A 71 23.10 -1.69 42.04
C ALA A 71 23.84 -2.97 42.46
N THR A 72 24.03 -3.13 43.77
CA THR A 72 24.68 -4.29 44.37
C THR A 72 23.92 -4.70 45.65
N GLY A 73 24.35 -5.78 46.30
CA GLY A 73 23.78 -6.25 47.54
C GLY A 73 24.85 -6.67 48.55
N GLN A 74 24.44 -6.77 49.80
CA GLN A 74 25.20 -7.40 50.87
C GLN A 74 24.38 -8.52 51.52
N VAL A 75 24.98 -9.69 51.69
CA VAL A 75 24.36 -10.81 52.40
C VAL A 75 25.27 -11.22 53.55
N THR A 76 24.75 -11.16 54.77
CA THR A 76 25.46 -11.63 55.97
C THR A 76 24.91 -13.00 56.36
N LEU A 77 25.80 -14.00 56.41
CA LEU A 77 25.50 -15.35 56.86
C LEU A 77 26.14 -15.55 58.23
N ASP A 78 25.31 -15.77 59.25
CA ASP A 78 25.75 -15.93 60.64
C ASP A 78 25.45 -17.35 61.14
N ALA A 79 26.44 -18.23 60.94
CA ALA A 79 26.41 -19.61 61.36
C ALA A 79 27.84 -20.15 61.47
N LYS A 80 28.06 -21.14 62.34
CA LYS A 80 29.37 -21.79 62.52
C LYS A 80 29.77 -22.63 61.31
N THR A 81 28.79 -23.21 60.61
CA THR A 81 29.00 -23.98 59.38
C THR A 81 28.12 -23.42 58.26
N VAL A 82 28.74 -22.92 57.18
CA VAL A 82 28.03 -22.48 55.98
C VAL A 82 28.41 -23.36 54.80
N THR A 83 27.46 -24.17 54.33
CA THR A 83 27.58 -24.97 53.10
C THR A 83 26.55 -24.57 52.05
N ALA A 84 25.78 -23.49 52.30
CA ALA A 84 24.83 -22.97 51.35
C ALA A 84 25.53 -22.41 50.11
N GLN A 85 24.92 -22.70 48.96
CA GLN A 85 25.27 -22.19 47.65
C GLN A 85 24.11 -21.32 47.14
N PHE A 86 24.47 -20.20 46.53
CA PHE A 86 23.52 -19.28 45.91
C PHE A 86 23.98 -18.90 44.51
N ASP A 87 23.12 -19.08 43.52
CA ASP A 87 23.31 -18.40 42.24
C ASP A 87 23.09 -16.90 42.44
N ILE A 88 23.83 -16.10 41.69
CA ILE A 88 23.72 -14.64 41.72
C ILE A 88 23.20 -14.21 40.37
N ALA A 89 22.10 -13.45 40.38
CA ALA A 89 21.47 -12.96 39.17
C ALA A 89 21.00 -11.52 39.33
N ASP A 90 20.87 -10.82 38.21
CA ASP A 90 20.11 -9.58 38.15
C ASP A 90 18.61 -9.87 38.28
N ALA A 91 17.87 -8.91 38.84
CA ALA A 91 16.43 -8.83 38.80
C ALA A 91 16.06 -7.48 38.19
N SER A 92 15.86 -7.48 36.89
CA SER A 92 15.38 -6.34 36.12
C SER A 92 14.06 -6.67 35.44
N GLY A 93 13.26 -5.64 35.20
CA GLY A 93 11.98 -5.77 34.55
C GLY A 93 11.45 -4.41 34.10
N PRO A 94 10.30 -4.40 33.42
CA PRO A 94 9.57 -3.17 33.08
C PRO A 94 9.34 -2.28 34.30
N THR A 95 9.42 -0.96 34.13
CA THR A 95 8.95 0.02 35.12
C THR A 95 7.68 0.69 34.62
N ASP A 96 6.66 0.79 35.46
CA ASP A 96 5.48 1.60 35.17
C ASP A 96 5.73 3.05 35.60
N ILE A 97 5.93 3.96 34.65
CA ILE A 97 6.06 5.39 34.93
C ILE A 97 4.70 6.05 34.70
N THR A 98 4.14 6.67 35.74
CA THR A 98 2.88 7.41 35.64
C THR A 98 3.07 8.85 36.11
N VAL A 99 2.78 9.80 35.23
CA VAL A 99 2.80 11.23 35.50
C VAL A 99 1.38 11.78 35.38
N ILE A 100 0.89 12.40 36.45
CA ILE A 100 -0.45 12.99 36.51
C ILE A 100 -0.33 14.47 36.88
N GLN A 101 -0.72 15.34 35.96
CA GLN A 101 -0.99 16.75 36.26
C GLN A 101 -2.47 16.89 36.62
N GLY A 102 -2.77 16.80 37.92
CA GLY A 102 -4.13 16.61 38.42
C GLY A 102 -4.92 17.90 38.66
N LYS A 103 -4.28 19.08 38.53
CA LYS A 103 -4.94 20.38 38.71
C LYS A 103 -4.36 21.44 37.77
N GLY A 104 -5.23 22.35 37.33
CA GLY A 104 -4.86 23.54 36.55
C GLY A 104 -4.84 23.29 35.05
N THR A 105 -4.38 24.30 34.31
CA THR A 105 -4.25 24.29 32.83
C THR A 105 -2.79 24.40 32.39
N SER A 106 -1.86 24.14 33.31
CA SER A 106 -0.42 24.28 33.08
C SER A 106 0.16 23.08 32.35
N ASP A 107 1.29 23.29 31.69
CA ASP A 107 1.91 22.26 30.86
C ASP A 107 2.66 21.20 31.67
N VAL A 108 2.88 20.05 31.04
CA VAL A 108 3.93 19.10 31.38
C VAL A 108 5.07 19.29 30.36
N VAL A 109 6.27 19.55 30.87
CA VAL A 109 7.45 19.84 30.06
C VAL A 109 8.50 18.75 30.24
N ILE A 110 8.86 18.08 29.16
CA ILE A 110 9.95 17.11 29.12
C ILE A 110 11.26 17.86 28.86
N ASN A 111 12.11 17.96 29.87
CA ASN A 111 13.35 18.71 29.87
C ASN A 111 14.61 17.83 29.84
N GLY A 112 14.45 16.51 29.94
CA GLY A 112 15.52 15.52 29.82
C GLY A 112 15.00 14.19 29.29
N LEU A 113 15.85 13.17 29.34
CA LEU A 113 15.50 11.81 28.92
C LEU A 113 14.67 11.10 30.00
N ILE A 114 13.47 10.66 29.62
CA ILE A 114 12.74 9.60 30.33
C ILE A 114 13.17 8.29 29.66
N ASP A 115 13.90 7.43 30.38
CA ASP A 115 14.49 6.21 29.82
C ASP A 115 13.83 4.95 30.41
N ASN A 116 12.76 4.49 29.77
CA ASN A 116 11.95 3.35 30.20
C ASN A 116 11.82 2.27 29.10
N PRO A 117 12.94 1.78 28.54
CA PRO A 117 12.96 1.03 27.27
C PRO A 117 12.19 -0.29 27.24
N THR A 118 11.76 -0.82 28.39
CA THR A 118 10.98 -2.06 28.49
C THR A 118 9.63 -1.89 29.18
N GLY A 119 9.29 -0.67 29.60
CA GLY A 119 8.10 -0.39 30.40
C GLY A 119 7.11 0.56 29.74
N LEU A 120 6.02 0.79 30.46
CA LEU A 120 4.96 1.72 30.12
C LEU A 120 5.27 3.09 30.72
N THR A 121 5.19 4.12 29.88
CA THR A 121 5.22 5.53 30.31
C THR A 121 3.88 6.17 30.04
N THR A 122 3.18 6.62 31.08
CA THR A 122 1.88 7.30 31.00
C THR A 122 2.02 8.75 31.46
N ILE A 123 1.60 9.72 30.64
CA ILE A 123 1.57 11.15 30.99
C ILE A 123 0.17 11.71 30.73
N LEU A 124 -0.51 12.09 31.81
CA LEU A 124 -1.86 12.63 31.80
C LEU A 124 -1.84 14.12 32.18
N ASN A 125 -2.13 14.99 31.21
CA ASN A 125 -2.26 16.44 31.39
C ASN A 125 -3.53 17.00 30.71
N GLN A 126 -4.70 16.54 31.13
CA GLN A 126 -5.98 16.89 30.48
C GLN A 126 -6.27 18.40 30.36
N GLY A 127 -5.68 19.24 31.21
CA GLY A 127 -5.91 20.68 31.23
C GLY A 127 -4.89 21.53 30.43
N GLY A 128 -3.76 20.95 30.02
CA GLY A 128 -2.65 21.68 29.42
C GLY A 128 -1.88 20.88 28.39
N GLN A 129 -0.80 21.45 27.86
CA GLN A 129 -0.04 20.81 26.80
C GLN A 129 0.97 19.79 27.36
N ILE A 130 1.37 18.83 26.54
CA ILE A 130 2.56 18.01 26.76
C ILE A 130 3.57 18.41 25.69
N ARG A 131 4.70 18.96 26.10
CA ARG A 131 5.75 19.41 25.18
C ARG A 131 7.13 19.08 25.72
N ASP A 132 8.11 19.02 24.85
CA ASP A 132 9.51 18.90 25.23
C ASP A 132 10.27 20.21 25.03
N THR A 133 11.51 20.18 25.52
CA THR A 133 12.56 21.16 25.20
C THR A 133 13.55 20.53 24.22
N ALA A 134 14.57 21.26 23.80
CA ALA A 134 15.61 20.73 22.91
C ALA A 134 16.36 19.49 23.45
N SER A 135 16.29 19.21 24.76
CA SER A 135 16.89 18.03 25.40
C SER A 135 15.87 17.01 25.91
N GLY A 136 14.57 17.25 25.70
CA GLY A 136 13.53 16.33 26.14
C GLY A 136 13.39 15.16 25.18
N THR A 137 13.28 13.95 25.71
CA THR A 137 12.99 12.75 24.91
C THR A 137 12.31 11.72 25.79
N ILE A 138 11.31 11.04 25.27
CA ILE A 138 10.67 9.89 25.92
C ILE A 138 11.14 8.64 25.20
N ARG A 139 12.02 7.85 25.81
CA ARG A 139 12.40 6.51 25.33
C ARG A 139 11.62 5.48 26.13
N THR A 140 10.77 4.70 25.48
CA THR A 140 9.89 3.76 26.17
C THR A 140 9.50 2.60 25.27
N ASN A 141 9.04 1.49 25.84
CA ASN A 141 8.44 0.40 25.05
C ASN A 141 6.99 0.74 24.69
N ASP A 142 6.23 1.20 25.68
CA ASP A 142 4.84 1.61 25.54
C ASP A 142 4.64 3.04 26.08
N LEU A 143 3.82 3.84 25.41
CA LEU A 143 3.58 5.25 25.70
C LEU A 143 2.10 5.60 25.66
N VAL A 144 1.58 6.17 26.74
CA VAL A 144 0.22 6.73 26.79
C VAL A 144 0.28 8.22 27.12
N LEU A 145 -0.26 9.06 26.25
CA LEU A 145 -0.30 10.51 26.41
C LEU A 145 -1.73 11.05 26.35
N THR A 146 -2.07 12.00 27.23
CA THR A 146 -3.32 12.75 27.14
C THR A 146 -3.07 14.22 27.44
N GLY A 147 -3.36 15.12 26.51
CA GLY A 147 -3.13 16.56 26.70
C GLY A 147 -4.04 17.43 25.82
N THR A 148 -4.14 18.74 26.08
CA THR A 148 -4.87 19.65 25.19
C THR A 148 -4.16 19.89 23.85
N GLN A 149 -2.85 19.67 23.84
CA GLN A 149 -1.95 19.65 22.68
C GLN A 149 -0.79 18.71 23.04
N ILE A 150 -0.27 17.96 22.08
CA ILE A 150 0.94 17.15 22.26
C ILE A 150 1.98 17.58 21.23
N GLY A 151 3.10 18.12 21.70
CA GLY A 151 4.12 18.75 20.84
C GLY A 151 3.65 20.06 20.19
N SER A 152 4.45 20.60 19.30
CA SER A 152 4.14 21.83 18.55
C SER A 152 4.84 21.83 17.18
N ALA A 153 4.35 22.61 16.23
CA ALA A 153 5.00 22.74 14.92
C ALA A 153 6.44 23.29 15.00
N ALA A 154 6.75 24.11 16.02
CA ALA A 154 8.08 24.65 16.25
C ALA A 154 9.03 23.67 16.96
N ASN A 155 8.47 22.70 17.70
CA ASN A 155 9.21 21.68 18.43
C ASN A 155 8.31 20.45 18.60
N ARG A 156 8.55 19.45 17.77
CA ARG A 156 7.84 18.16 17.80
C ARG A 156 8.28 17.39 19.05
N LEU A 157 7.34 16.70 19.70
CA LEU A 157 7.67 15.90 20.87
C LEU A 157 8.54 14.69 20.46
N ASN A 158 9.76 14.62 20.97
CA ASN A 158 10.69 13.53 20.68
C ASN A 158 10.31 12.24 21.43
N VAL A 159 10.01 11.18 20.68
CA VAL A 159 9.66 9.85 21.18
C VAL A 159 10.53 8.79 20.53
N GLN A 160 11.09 7.91 21.36
CA GLN A 160 11.86 6.75 20.93
C GLN A 160 11.14 5.48 21.38
N LEU A 161 10.54 4.76 20.43
CA LEU A 161 9.86 3.49 20.69
C LEU A 161 10.87 2.36 20.67
N VAL A 162 10.95 1.61 21.78
CA VAL A 162 11.94 0.55 21.96
C VAL A 162 11.26 -0.81 21.83
N ARG A 163 11.68 -1.58 20.82
CA ARG A 163 11.25 -2.97 20.65
C ARG A 163 12.32 -3.92 21.18
N SER A 164 11.89 -4.92 21.93
CA SER A 164 12.74 -6.02 22.39
C SER A 164 11.96 -7.33 22.37
N THR A 165 12.64 -8.47 22.57
CA THR A 165 12.03 -9.79 22.47
C THR A 165 10.79 -9.92 23.35
N GLU A 166 9.71 -10.39 22.75
CA GLU A 166 8.37 -10.52 23.36
C GLU A 166 7.75 -9.19 23.85
N ARG A 167 8.27 -8.05 23.38
CA ARG A 167 7.79 -6.70 23.72
C ARG A 167 7.62 -5.86 22.46
N PRO A 168 6.49 -6.01 21.73
CA PRO A 168 6.12 -5.06 20.68
C PRO A 168 6.00 -3.65 21.27
N THR A 169 6.09 -2.64 20.44
CA THR A 169 5.92 -1.25 20.88
C THR A 169 4.44 -0.87 20.91
N GLY A 170 4.11 0.09 21.77
CA GLY A 170 2.80 0.72 21.86
C GLY A 170 2.92 2.24 21.95
N LEU A 171 1.96 2.94 21.36
CA LEU A 171 1.83 4.38 21.49
C LEU A 171 0.35 4.76 21.32
N SER A 172 -0.24 5.24 22.40
CA SER A 172 -1.58 5.83 22.43
C SER A 172 -1.49 7.29 22.81
N ALA A 173 -2.10 8.18 22.02
CA ALA A 173 -2.12 9.61 22.32
C ALA A 173 -3.50 10.21 22.04
N THR A 174 -4.00 11.01 22.97
CA THR A 174 -5.27 11.73 22.82
C THR A 174 -5.06 13.21 23.04
N SER A 175 -5.45 14.02 22.06
CA SER A 175 -5.41 15.47 22.15
C SER A 175 -6.67 16.17 21.66
N ALA A 176 -7.07 17.24 22.35
CA ALA A 176 -8.13 18.13 21.88
C ALA A 176 -7.67 19.05 20.73
N GLY A 177 -6.37 19.35 20.67
CA GLY A 177 -5.70 20.06 19.58
C GLY A 177 -4.90 19.08 18.72
N ASP A 178 -3.66 19.44 18.37
CA ASP A 178 -2.82 18.59 17.52
C ASP A 178 -1.95 17.61 18.31
N ILE A 179 -1.55 16.55 17.61
CA ILE A 179 -0.49 15.64 17.99
C ILE A 179 0.67 15.83 17.02
N ILE A 180 1.80 16.34 17.49
CA ILE A 180 2.97 16.66 16.68
C ILE A 180 4.21 15.99 17.29
N MET A 181 4.74 14.97 16.63
CA MET A 181 5.80 14.10 17.18
C MET A 181 6.97 13.89 16.22
N ASP A 182 8.14 13.68 16.80
CA ASP A 182 9.35 13.18 16.15
C ASP A 182 9.59 11.75 16.68
N LEU A 183 9.45 10.75 15.80
CA LEU A 183 9.41 9.34 16.14
C LEU A 183 10.66 8.60 15.65
N MET A 184 11.32 7.87 16.55
CA MET A 184 12.44 6.98 16.21
C MET A 184 12.21 5.58 16.78
N GLY A 185 12.28 4.57 15.92
CA GLY A 185 12.34 3.17 16.34
C GLY A 185 13.73 2.77 16.83
N ARG A 186 13.79 2.05 17.95
CA ARG A 186 15.01 1.44 18.52
C ARG A 186 14.83 -0.06 18.73
N LEU A 187 15.52 -0.86 17.93
CA LEU A 187 15.47 -2.32 18.00
C LEU A 187 16.58 -2.86 18.90
N ARG A 188 16.22 -3.64 19.92
CA ARG A 188 17.16 -4.32 20.84
C ARG A 188 17.17 -5.83 20.64
N GLU A 189 17.03 -6.24 19.40
CA GLU A 189 16.98 -7.64 18.95
C GLU A 189 17.78 -7.79 17.66
N THR A 190 18.14 -9.02 17.30
CA THR A 190 18.97 -9.31 16.11
C THR A 190 18.18 -9.34 14.80
N ASP A 191 16.85 -9.18 14.82
CA ASP A 191 15.94 -9.39 13.70
C ASP A 191 15.68 -8.11 12.86
N ALA A 192 16.73 -7.37 12.54
CA ALA A 192 16.64 -6.09 11.82
C ALA A 192 15.84 -6.12 10.51
N GLY A 193 15.75 -7.28 9.83
CA GLY A 193 14.95 -7.43 8.60
C GLY A 193 13.43 -7.34 8.80
N SER A 194 12.96 -7.46 10.03
CA SER A 194 11.53 -7.44 10.41
C SER A 194 11.25 -6.38 11.47
N ALA A 195 12.00 -5.27 11.46
CA ALA A 195 11.83 -4.17 12.40
C ALA A 195 10.50 -3.44 12.16
N VAL A 196 9.56 -3.63 13.07
CA VAL A 196 8.24 -3.00 13.07
C VAL A 196 8.07 -2.27 14.39
N PHE A 197 7.75 -0.98 14.30
CA PHE A 197 7.43 -0.12 15.45
C PHE A 197 5.95 0.24 15.36
N ALA A 198 5.15 -0.57 16.04
CA ALA A 198 3.71 -0.41 16.09
C ALA A 198 3.29 0.70 17.07
N THR A 199 2.22 1.41 16.73
CA THR A 199 1.46 2.28 17.60
C THR A 199 0.04 1.74 17.76
N GLU A 200 -0.67 2.28 18.74
CA GLU A 200 -2.11 2.07 18.88
C GLU A 200 -2.84 3.26 18.24
N THR A 201 -3.69 3.96 19.00
CA THR A 201 -4.51 5.08 18.50
C THR A 201 -3.87 6.43 18.81
N LEU A 202 -3.69 7.26 17.79
CA LEU A 202 -3.38 8.68 17.93
C LEU A 202 -4.62 9.48 17.49
N SER A 203 -5.31 10.10 18.43
CA SER A 203 -6.55 10.85 18.19
C SER A 203 -6.35 12.33 18.53
N ALA A 204 -6.40 13.18 17.51
CA ALA A 204 -6.25 14.63 17.60
C ALA A 204 -7.55 15.32 17.19
N GLY A 205 -8.00 16.30 17.97
CA GLY A 205 -9.08 17.21 17.55
C GLY A 205 -8.63 18.21 16.47
N GLY A 206 -7.32 18.41 16.32
CA GLY A 206 -6.69 19.13 15.22
C GLY A 206 -5.92 18.17 14.29
N HIS A 207 -4.63 18.44 14.08
CA HIS A 207 -3.77 17.67 13.18
C HIS A 207 -3.07 16.49 13.87
N VAL A 208 -2.74 15.47 13.10
CA VAL A 208 -1.68 14.50 13.45
C VAL A 208 -0.49 14.78 12.53
N ASP A 209 0.67 15.13 13.08
CA ASP A 209 1.87 15.45 12.31
C ASP A 209 3.11 14.71 12.86
N LEU A 210 3.59 13.72 12.10
CA LEU A 210 4.60 12.76 12.51
C LEU A 210 5.85 12.87 11.63
N LEU A 211 7.00 13.05 12.25
CA LEU A 211 8.31 13.05 11.59
C LEU A 211 8.99 11.71 11.91
N LEU A 212 9.24 10.90 10.89
CA LEU A 212 9.84 9.58 11.03
C LEU A 212 11.35 9.66 10.88
N GLN A 213 12.07 9.29 11.94
CA GLN A 213 13.51 9.19 11.92
C GLN A 213 13.96 7.82 11.40
N THR A 214 15.23 7.75 11.01
CA THR A 214 15.87 6.46 10.74
C THR A 214 15.90 5.61 12.00
N ALA A 215 15.28 4.44 11.96
CA ALA A 215 15.34 3.47 13.05
C ALA A 215 16.77 2.93 13.22
N VAL A 216 17.09 2.50 14.44
CA VAL A 216 18.40 1.93 14.76
C VAL A 216 18.30 0.60 15.49
N GLN A 217 19.32 -0.24 15.32
CA GLN A 217 19.53 -1.47 16.09
C GLN A 217 20.66 -1.27 17.11
N GLU A 218 20.45 -1.74 18.34
CA GLU A 218 21.40 -1.67 19.45
C GLU A 218 21.33 -2.91 20.35
N THR A 219 22.01 -3.98 19.97
CA THR A 219 21.97 -5.27 20.69
C THR A 219 23.09 -5.47 21.72
N ASP A 220 24.08 -4.57 21.74
CA ASP A 220 25.22 -4.68 22.64
C ASP A 220 24.86 -4.17 24.04
N PRO A 221 25.04 -4.96 25.11
CA PRO A 221 24.75 -4.50 26.47
C PRO A 221 25.87 -3.61 27.04
N VAL A 222 25.50 -2.67 27.90
CA VAL A 222 26.40 -1.85 28.71
C VAL A 222 26.46 -2.40 30.13
N GLY A 223 27.62 -2.92 30.50
CA GLY A 223 27.88 -3.40 31.85
C GLY A 223 27.54 -4.87 32.07
N VAL A 224 27.85 -5.32 33.29
CA VAL A 224 27.68 -6.69 33.76
C VAL A 224 27.13 -6.65 35.18
N VAL A 225 26.52 -7.75 35.62
CA VAL A 225 26.03 -7.90 37.00
C VAL A 225 27.16 -7.58 38.00
N ALA A 226 26.98 -6.54 38.80
CA ALA A 226 28.00 -6.07 39.77
C ALA A 226 28.26 -7.08 40.90
N GLY A 227 27.36 -8.05 41.08
CA GLY A 227 27.45 -9.10 42.09
C GLY A 227 26.95 -8.69 43.47
N ILE A 228 27.14 -9.60 44.43
CA ILE A 228 26.71 -9.46 45.82
C ILE A 228 27.90 -9.69 46.74
N THR A 229 28.05 -8.83 47.74
CA THR A 229 29.06 -8.98 48.78
C THR A 229 28.54 -9.88 49.90
N PHE A 230 29.14 -11.04 50.08
CA PHE A 230 28.80 -11.95 51.17
C PHE A 230 29.77 -11.77 52.34
N THR A 231 29.23 -11.72 53.56
CA THR A 231 29.99 -11.76 54.82
C THR A 231 29.59 -12.99 55.62
N VAL A 232 30.53 -13.88 55.95
CA VAL A 232 30.28 -15.06 56.80
C VAL A 232 30.88 -14.81 58.19
N THR A 233 30.07 -14.38 59.15
CA THR A 233 30.56 -13.75 60.39
C THR A 233 31.45 -14.64 61.26
N GLN A 234 31.24 -15.96 61.25
CA GLN A 234 31.96 -16.92 62.09
C GLN A 234 33.14 -17.62 61.39
N GLU A 235 33.43 -17.28 60.12
CA GLU A 235 34.63 -17.77 59.43
C GLU A 235 35.88 -16.96 59.80
N PRO A 236 37.09 -17.55 59.68
CA PRO A 236 38.34 -16.81 59.80
C PRO A 236 38.46 -15.69 58.76
N LEU A 237 39.13 -14.60 59.11
CA LEU A 237 39.41 -13.51 58.18
C LEU A 237 40.33 -13.96 57.01
N PRO A 238 40.11 -13.48 55.77
CA PRO A 238 39.03 -12.60 55.34
C PRO A 238 37.71 -13.37 55.15
N HIS A 239 36.66 -12.89 55.81
CA HIS A 239 35.34 -13.51 55.82
C HIS A 239 34.28 -12.75 54.98
N THR A 240 34.73 -11.75 54.22
CA THR A 240 33.90 -10.95 53.32
C THR A 240 34.50 -10.97 51.92
N ALA A 241 33.67 -11.23 50.91
CA ALA A 241 34.06 -11.18 49.50
C ALA A 241 32.84 -10.90 48.60
N SER A 242 33.07 -10.33 47.42
CA SER A 242 32.05 -10.13 46.39
C SER A 242 32.07 -11.29 45.40
N TYR A 243 30.88 -11.73 44.99
CA TYR A 243 30.65 -12.85 44.10
C TYR A 243 29.71 -12.39 42.98
N VAL A 244 29.96 -12.78 41.74
CA VAL A 244 29.21 -12.27 40.57
C VAL A 244 28.29 -13.31 39.93
N ASN A 245 28.66 -14.59 39.97
CA ASN A 245 27.86 -15.66 39.37
C ASN A 245 27.33 -16.62 40.43
N HIS A 246 28.18 -16.98 41.40
CA HIS A 246 27.82 -17.99 42.39
C HIS A 246 28.55 -17.81 43.72
N PHE A 247 27.83 -17.94 44.83
CA PHE A 247 28.42 -17.99 46.16
C PHE A 247 29.04 -19.37 46.44
N ARG A 248 30.32 -19.50 46.04
CA ARG A 248 31.29 -20.59 46.28
C ARG A 248 31.02 -21.95 45.60
N PRO A 249 31.89 -22.38 44.65
CA PRO A 249 32.92 -21.58 43.99
C PRO A 249 32.29 -20.54 43.06
N ASP A 250 32.85 -19.33 43.00
CA ASP A 250 32.52 -18.39 41.93
C ASP A 250 33.38 -18.74 40.71
N ALA A 251 32.77 -18.87 39.54
CA ALA A 251 33.47 -19.23 38.32
C ALA A 251 32.90 -18.49 37.11
N GLY A 252 33.77 -18.23 36.12
CA GLY A 252 33.41 -17.54 34.88
C GLY A 252 33.38 -16.01 34.99
N PRO A 253 33.23 -15.31 33.86
CA PRO A 253 33.03 -13.87 33.83
C PRO A 253 31.62 -13.50 34.33
N ALA A 254 31.44 -12.28 34.83
CA ALA A 254 30.11 -11.78 35.19
C ALA A 254 29.17 -11.75 33.97
N THR A 255 27.91 -12.11 34.18
CA THR A 255 26.88 -12.10 33.14
C THR A 255 26.64 -10.66 32.64
N PRO A 256 26.66 -10.41 31.32
CA PRO A 256 26.24 -9.14 30.74
C PRO A 256 24.79 -8.80 31.10
N PHE A 257 24.48 -7.51 31.23
CA PHE A 257 23.10 -7.10 31.42
C PHE A 257 22.24 -7.40 30.18
N ASP A 258 20.91 -7.46 30.38
CA ASP A 258 19.97 -7.61 29.27
C ASP A 258 19.99 -6.33 28.40
N PRO A 259 20.36 -6.40 27.11
CA PRO A 259 20.36 -5.24 26.23
C PRO A 259 18.97 -4.65 26.04
N ALA A 260 17.88 -5.39 26.26
CA ALA A 260 16.52 -4.84 26.26
C ALA A 260 16.39 -3.64 27.20
N ILE A 261 17.12 -3.66 28.33
CA ILE A 261 17.14 -2.58 29.34
C ILE A 261 18.40 -1.74 29.19
N TYR A 262 19.57 -2.38 29.07
CA TYR A 262 20.89 -1.76 29.16
C TYR A 262 21.64 -1.75 27.82
N ALA A 263 21.05 -1.24 26.74
CA ALA A 263 21.71 -1.17 25.43
C ALA A 263 22.81 -0.09 25.35
N ASP A 264 23.86 -0.38 24.60
CA ASP A 264 24.92 0.56 24.21
C ASP A 264 24.47 1.41 23.02
N THR A 265 23.79 2.51 23.34
CA THR A 265 23.30 3.46 22.34
C THR A 265 24.40 4.08 21.47
N THR A 266 25.68 4.02 21.88
CA THR A 266 26.80 4.54 21.08
C THR A 266 27.16 3.65 19.89
N LYS A 267 26.67 2.40 19.90
CA LYS A 267 26.84 1.41 18.83
C LYS A 267 25.59 1.22 17.99
N ALA A 268 24.61 2.11 18.13
CA ALA A 268 23.39 2.09 17.35
C ALA A 268 23.71 2.15 15.84
N ALA A 269 23.19 1.18 15.09
CA ALA A 269 23.35 1.09 13.64
C ALA A 269 22.02 1.36 12.92
N PRO A 270 21.99 2.18 11.85
CA PRO A 270 20.77 2.40 11.06
C PRO A 270 20.20 1.10 10.48
N ILE A 271 18.88 0.93 10.55
CA ILE A 271 18.16 -0.21 9.97
C ILE A 271 16.91 0.25 9.20
N ALA A 272 16.54 -0.51 8.18
CA ALA A 272 15.23 -0.35 7.56
C ALA A 272 14.14 -0.74 8.57
N ALA A 273 13.01 -0.05 8.55
CA ALA A 273 11.91 -0.35 9.47
C ALA A 273 10.54 0.02 8.89
N THR A 274 9.50 -0.60 9.42
CA THR A 274 8.11 -0.21 9.22
C THR A 274 7.59 0.50 10.47
N TYR A 275 7.05 1.70 10.29
CA TYR A 275 6.23 2.38 11.28
C TYR A 275 4.78 1.99 11.01
N ASP A 276 4.18 1.27 11.95
CA ASP A 276 2.86 0.66 11.81
C ASP A 276 1.88 1.38 12.74
N PHE A 277 1.07 2.27 12.17
CA PHE A 277 0.15 3.12 12.90
C PHE A 277 -1.22 2.45 13.01
N GLY A 278 -1.53 1.92 14.20
CA GLY A 278 -2.78 1.21 14.44
C GLY A 278 -4.04 2.01 14.08
N GLN A 279 -4.12 3.28 14.47
CA GLN A 279 -5.14 4.23 14.01
C GLN A 279 -4.66 5.68 14.18
N LEU A 280 -4.77 6.49 13.13
CA LEU A 280 -4.60 7.94 13.16
C LEU A 280 -5.96 8.60 12.94
N THR A 281 -6.48 9.34 13.92
CA THR A 281 -7.73 10.10 13.78
C THR A 281 -7.43 11.58 13.95
N ALA A 282 -7.83 12.42 12.99
CA ALA A 282 -7.56 13.85 13.02
C ALA A 282 -8.81 14.67 12.67
N GLY A 283 -9.08 15.71 13.45
CA GLY A 283 -10.06 16.76 13.11
C GLY A 283 -9.63 17.64 11.93
N GLY A 284 -8.32 17.67 11.64
CA GLY A 284 -7.70 18.28 10.47
C GLY A 284 -6.86 17.26 9.71
N ASN A 285 -5.71 17.69 9.20
CA ASN A 285 -4.82 16.85 8.37
C ASN A 285 -4.07 15.77 9.17
N ILE A 286 -3.76 14.67 8.49
CA ILE A 286 -2.81 13.65 8.90
C ILE A 286 -1.55 13.79 8.03
N VAL A 287 -0.40 14.03 8.67
CA VAL A 287 0.88 14.25 8.01
C VAL A 287 1.90 13.25 8.55
N VAL A 288 2.48 12.42 7.68
CA VAL A 288 3.48 11.42 8.03
C VAL A 288 4.67 11.55 7.08
N VAL A 289 5.78 12.11 7.57
CA VAL A 289 6.92 12.45 6.72
C VAL A 289 8.20 11.84 7.28
N ALA A 290 8.99 11.18 6.45
CA ALA A 290 10.34 10.78 6.80
C ALA A 290 11.28 11.99 6.82
N ALA A 291 12.07 12.14 7.88
CA ALA A 291 13.07 13.20 8.00
C ALA A 291 14.15 13.14 6.89
N THR A 292 14.41 11.94 6.38
CA THR A 292 15.34 11.66 5.27
C THR A 292 14.65 10.74 4.27
N PRO A 293 13.88 11.31 3.31
CA PRO A 293 13.07 10.53 2.37
C PRO A 293 13.83 10.20 1.08
N GLY A 294 15.15 10.40 1.01
CA GLY A 294 15.92 10.17 -0.21
C GLY A 294 16.01 8.68 -0.57
N VAL A 295 16.14 8.40 -1.87
CA VAL A 295 16.25 7.03 -2.42
C VAL A 295 17.48 6.26 -1.91
N GLY A 296 18.54 6.99 -1.52
CA GLY A 296 19.77 6.43 -0.95
C GLY A 296 19.77 6.34 0.58
N ASP A 297 18.76 6.90 1.26
CA ASP A 297 18.64 6.85 2.71
C ASP A 297 18.14 5.48 3.18
N THR A 298 18.35 5.16 4.45
CA THR A 298 17.78 3.96 5.07
C THR A 298 16.26 3.97 4.94
N THR A 299 15.66 2.84 4.57
CA THR A 299 14.22 2.71 4.27
C THR A 299 13.33 2.93 5.49
N LYS A 300 12.25 3.70 5.35
CA LYS A 300 11.15 3.79 6.31
C LYS A 300 9.85 3.44 5.59
N ASN A 301 9.23 2.31 5.92
CA ASN A 301 7.90 1.99 5.44
C ASN A 301 6.86 2.59 6.39
N VAL A 302 5.68 2.90 5.84
CA VAL A 302 4.52 3.38 6.59
C VAL A 302 3.38 2.42 6.33
N LEU A 303 2.76 1.94 7.40
CA LEU A 303 1.43 1.33 7.38
C LEU A 303 0.55 2.15 8.32
N ALA A 304 -0.66 2.54 7.92
CA ALA A 304 -1.54 3.31 8.77
C ALA A 304 -3.01 3.05 8.48
N ASN A 305 -3.81 2.87 9.53
CA ASN A 305 -5.25 3.15 9.44
C ASN A 305 -5.50 4.63 9.73
N THR A 306 -6.35 5.27 8.96
CA THR A 306 -6.69 6.70 9.07
C THR A 306 -8.19 6.92 9.22
N ASP A 307 -8.54 8.02 9.88
CA ASP A 307 -9.89 8.59 9.98
C ASP A 307 -9.74 10.11 9.96
N VAL A 308 -9.79 10.69 8.76
CA VAL A 308 -9.67 12.12 8.53
C VAL A 308 -11.04 12.77 8.58
N LEU A 309 -11.26 13.60 9.59
CA LEU A 309 -12.57 14.20 9.84
C LEU A 309 -12.73 15.52 9.09
N GLY A 310 -13.98 15.85 8.77
CA GLY A 310 -14.34 17.16 8.21
C GLY A 310 -13.71 17.42 6.84
N THR A 311 -12.78 18.39 6.78
CA THR A 311 -12.08 18.78 5.54
C THR A 311 -10.58 18.51 5.56
N GLY A 312 -10.11 17.68 6.49
CA GLY A 312 -8.70 17.29 6.54
C GLY A 312 -8.25 16.50 5.31
N THR A 313 -6.95 16.45 5.12
CA THR A 313 -6.28 15.65 4.07
C THR A 313 -5.16 14.81 4.63
N ILE A 314 -4.69 13.86 3.84
CA ILE A 314 -3.57 12.97 4.15
C ILE A 314 -2.35 13.36 3.32
N HIS A 315 -1.23 13.58 4.01
CA HIS A 315 0.08 13.80 3.42
C HIS A 315 1.04 12.73 3.92
N ALA A 316 1.60 11.93 3.02
CA ALA A 316 2.62 10.93 3.34
C ALA A 316 3.84 11.06 2.42
N LEU A 317 5.03 11.16 3.01
CA LEU A 317 6.29 11.21 2.25
C LEU A 317 7.34 10.31 2.90
N THR A 318 7.78 9.27 2.19
CA THR A 318 8.89 8.42 2.63
C THR A 318 9.68 7.87 1.46
N ASN A 319 10.74 7.10 1.74
CA ASN A 319 11.41 6.28 0.73
C ASN A 319 10.91 4.82 0.73
N GLY A 320 10.34 4.28 1.80
CA GLY A 320 9.79 2.93 1.79
C GLY A 320 8.38 2.82 1.21
N ASN A 321 7.77 1.65 1.37
CA ASN A 321 6.39 1.42 0.98
C ASN A 321 5.44 2.27 1.84
N ILE A 322 4.33 2.71 1.27
CA ILE A 322 3.25 3.41 1.96
C ILE A 322 1.97 2.58 1.80
N GLY A 323 1.41 2.11 2.92
CA GLY A 323 0.07 1.51 2.99
C GLY A 323 -0.83 2.37 3.87
N ILE A 324 -1.95 2.86 3.34
CA ILE A 324 -2.91 3.68 4.09
C ILE A 324 -4.33 3.17 3.84
N THR A 325 -5.06 2.89 4.92
CA THR A 325 -6.48 2.52 4.88
C THR A 325 -7.31 3.57 5.61
N GLU A 326 -8.10 4.35 4.86
CA GLU A 326 -9.10 5.26 5.42
C GLU A 326 -10.32 4.45 5.85
N THR A 327 -10.49 4.36 7.17
CA THR A 327 -11.48 3.47 7.80
C THR A 327 -12.90 4.04 7.78
N ALA A 328 -13.07 5.35 7.57
CA ALA A 328 -14.37 6.01 7.54
C ALA A 328 -14.37 7.22 6.59
N GLY A 329 -15.35 7.29 5.69
CA GLY A 329 -15.44 8.35 4.69
C GLY A 329 -14.39 8.24 3.60
N ASP A 330 -14.14 9.38 2.95
CA ASP A 330 -13.26 9.48 1.79
C ASP A 330 -11.78 9.56 2.20
N LEU A 331 -10.92 8.86 1.46
CA LEU A 331 -9.47 9.05 1.54
C LEU A 331 -9.09 10.30 0.73
N ARG A 332 -8.94 11.41 1.44
CA ARG A 332 -8.67 12.74 0.87
C ARG A 332 -7.18 13.02 0.83
N ILE A 333 -6.60 13.14 -0.36
CA ILE A 333 -5.16 13.22 -0.56
C ILE A 333 -4.71 14.68 -0.68
N ASP A 334 -3.65 15.05 0.05
CA ASP A 334 -2.82 16.22 -0.27
C ASP A 334 -1.61 15.79 -1.09
N LEU A 335 -0.81 14.84 -0.60
CA LEU A 335 0.28 14.23 -1.36
C LEU A 335 0.64 12.89 -0.74
N ILE A 336 0.69 11.83 -1.52
CA ILE A 336 1.22 10.54 -1.10
C ILE A 336 2.36 10.16 -2.01
N ARG A 337 3.58 10.16 -1.47
CA ARG A 337 4.80 9.94 -2.24
C ARG A 337 5.74 8.96 -1.56
N SER A 338 5.95 7.81 -2.21
CA SER A 338 7.11 6.97 -1.98
C SER A 338 8.22 7.29 -2.98
N ASN A 339 9.41 7.63 -2.48
CA ASN A 339 10.57 7.85 -3.32
C ASN A 339 11.28 6.55 -3.74
N LYS A 340 11.12 5.44 -3.00
CA LYS A 340 11.82 4.17 -3.25
C LYS A 340 10.93 2.89 -3.18
N GLY A 341 9.62 3.01 -2.99
CA GLY A 341 8.72 1.88 -2.75
C GLY A 341 7.36 2.03 -3.42
N ASP A 342 6.47 1.11 -3.08
CA ASP A 342 5.11 1.03 -3.60
C ASP A 342 4.13 1.83 -2.74
N VAL A 343 2.96 2.15 -3.32
CA VAL A 343 1.85 2.82 -2.63
C VAL A 343 0.60 1.95 -2.72
N VAL A 344 -0.03 1.69 -1.57
CA VAL A 344 -1.30 0.97 -1.44
C VAL A 344 -2.27 1.84 -0.65
N LEU A 345 -3.39 2.21 -1.27
CA LEU A 345 -4.41 3.07 -0.67
C LEU A 345 -5.77 2.41 -0.69
N GLU A 346 -6.48 2.48 0.42
CA GLU A 346 -7.80 1.89 0.57
C GLU A 346 -8.75 2.87 1.26
N SER A 347 -9.96 3.04 0.73
CA SER A 347 -11.09 3.66 1.45
C SER A 347 -12.18 2.61 1.65
N VAL A 348 -12.50 2.33 2.92
CA VAL A 348 -13.46 1.27 3.30
C VAL A 348 -14.91 1.70 3.03
N THR A 349 -15.21 3.00 3.09
CA THR A 349 -16.61 3.47 3.00
C THR A 349 -16.83 4.66 2.07
N GLY A 350 -15.77 5.18 1.44
CA GLY A 350 -15.84 6.37 0.60
C GLY A 350 -14.99 6.25 -0.66
N SER A 351 -14.69 7.41 -1.23
CA SER A 351 -13.90 7.55 -2.45
C SER A 351 -12.43 7.82 -2.13
N ILE A 352 -11.54 7.59 -3.10
CA ILE A 352 -10.14 8.02 -3.06
C ILE A 352 -9.98 9.17 -4.06
N TYR A 353 -9.60 10.35 -3.60
CA TYR A 353 -9.35 11.50 -4.47
C TYR A 353 -8.36 12.47 -3.84
N ASP A 354 -7.62 13.19 -4.67
CA ASP A 354 -6.85 14.35 -4.24
C ASP A 354 -7.75 15.56 -4.07
N VAL A 355 -7.41 16.39 -3.09
CA VAL A 355 -8.12 17.64 -2.85
C VAL A 355 -7.41 18.72 -3.63
N ALA A 356 -8.00 19.11 -4.76
CA ALA A 356 -7.51 20.17 -5.64
C ALA A 356 -6.92 21.38 -4.87
N GLY A 357 -5.60 21.42 -4.80
CA GLY A 357 -4.84 22.55 -4.26
C GLY A 357 -4.58 23.62 -5.35
N THR A 358 -3.78 24.64 -5.05
CA THR A 358 -3.33 25.64 -6.06
C THR A 358 -2.37 25.08 -7.13
N GLY A 359 -2.36 23.77 -7.36
CA GLY A 359 -1.48 23.05 -8.27
C GLY A 359 -2.15 21.89 -9.00
N ASP A 360 -3.46 21.67 -8.80
CA ASP A 360 -4.23 20.78 -9.68
C ASP A 360 -4.42 21.49 -11.03
N ASP A 361 -3.45 21.23 -11.90
CA ASP A 361 -3.43 21.62 -13.32
C ASP A 361 -3.73 20.41 -14.22
N GLY A 362 -4.12 19.30 -13.61
CA GLY A 362 -4.27 18.03 -14.28
C GLY A 362 -2.96 17.40 -14.79
N ALA A 363 -1.80 17.91 -14.40
CA ALA A 363 -0.48 17.37 -14.76
C ALA A 363 0.41 17.06 -13.55
N THR A 364 0.07 17.60 -12.38
CA THR A 364 0.77 17.35 -11.12
C THR A 364 0.27 16.05 -10.48
N PRO A 365 1.13 15.04 -10.25
CA PRO A 365 0.70 13.82 -9.58
C PRO A 365 0.59 13.98 -8.07
N TRP A 366 -0.43 13.36 -7.50
CA TRP A 366 -0.73 13.38 -6.07
C TRP A 366 -0.48 12.03 -5.40
N VAL A 367 -0.47 10.94 -6.18
CA VAL A 367 -0.05 9.61 -5.73
C VAL A 367 1.15 9.15 -6.54
N ILE A 368 2.27 8.94 -5.86
CA ILE A 368 3.58 8.71 -6.49
C ILE A 368 4.24 7.50 -5.85
N GLY A 369 4.54 6.48 -6.65
CA GLY A 369 5.13 5.22 -6.19
C GLY A 369 5.79 4.44 -7.32
N ASN A 370 6.37 3.29 -6.98
CA ASN A 370 6.81 2.34 -8.01
C ASN A 370 5.59 1.59 -8.58
N SER A 371 4.98 0.68 -7.84
CA SER A 371 3.61 0.22 -8.11
C SER A 371 2.60 1.00 -7.26
N ILE A 372 1.38 1.15 -7.77
CA ILE A 372 0.28 1.86 -7.13
C ILE A 372 -0.96 0.95 -7.13
N SER A 373 -1.49 0.64 -5.95
CA SER A 373 -2.73 -0.12 -5.80
C SER A 373 -3.77 0.72 -5.05
N LEU A 374 -4.96 0.84 -5.61
CA LEU A 374 -6.04 1.70 -5.11
C LEU A 374 -7.34 0.90 -4.95
N THR A 375 -7.96 0.96 -3.78
CA THR A 375 -9.23 0.26 -3.50
C THR A 375 -10.25 1.20 -2.85
N ALA A 376 -11.33 1.53 -3.55
CA ALA A 376 -12.47 2.26 -2.99
C ALA A 376 -13.67 1.31 -2.85
N GLU A 377 -13.82 0.67 -1.68
CA GLU A 377 -14.79 -0.41 -1.46
C GLU A 377 -16.25 0.02 -1.69
N GLN A 378 -16.56 1.30 -1.46
CA GLN A 378 -17.92 1.84 -1.50
C GLN A 378 -18.02 3.19 -2.24
N GLY A 379 -16.97 3.59 -2.96
CA GLY A 379 -16.91 4.88 -3.65
C GLY A 379 -16.14 4.80 -4.96
N ALA A 380 -15.71 5.97 -5.45
CA ALA A 380 -14.96 6.13 -6.70
C ALA A 380 -13.46 6.27 -6.44
N ILE A 381 -12.65 6.04 -7.48
CA ILE A 381 -11.26 6.48 -7.53
C ILE A 381 -11.20 7.67 -8.49
N GLY A 382 -10.92 8.87 -7.97
CA GLY A 382 -11.08 10.12 -8.70
C GLY A 382 -12.53 10.40 -9.11
N PHE A 383 -12.73 11.49 -9.84
CA PHE A 383 -14.03 11.91 -10.38
C PHE A 383 -13.88 12.42 -11.82
N ILE A 384 -14.98 12.37 -12.60
CA ILE A 384 -14.97 12.83 -14.00
C ILE A 384 -14.62 14.33 -14.17
N ASN A 385 -14.82 15.13 -13.13
CA ASN A 385 -14.48 16.55 -13.09
C ASN A 385 -13.18 16.85 -12.33
N ASP A 386 -12.52 15.82 -11.79
CA ASP A 386 -11.31 15.91 -10.96
C ASP A 386 -10.65 14.52 -10.89
N PHE A 387 -9.75 14.24 -11.84
CA PHE A 387 -9.15 12.91 -11.98
C PHE A 387 -8.10 12.73 -10.90
N LEU A 388 -7.93 11.51 -10.38
CA LEU A 388 -6.79 11.28 -9.52
C LEU A 388 -5.52 11.19 -10.37
N GLU A 389 -4.66 12.20 -10.28
CA GLU A 389 -3.36 12.18 -10.94
C GLU A 389 -2.35 11.30 -10.20
N ILE A 390 -1.79 10.34 -10.92
CA ILE A 390 -0.81 9.39 -10.42
C ILE A 390 0.52 9.52 -11.17
N ASN A 391 1.57 9.01 -10.54
CA ASN A 391 2.83 8.75 -11.19
C ASN A 391 3.42 7.43 -10.73
N SER A 392 3.09 6.39 -11.50
CA SER A 392 3.62 5.04 -11.34
C SER A 392 5.00 4.90 -12.00
N SER A 393 5.63 3.74 -11.81
CA SER A 393 6.92 3.42 -12.44
C SER A 393 8.06 4.41 -12.17
N GLN A 394 8.00 5.15 -11.06
CA GLN A 394 8.94 6.25 -10.76
C GLN A 394 10.41 5.84 -10.69
N GLN A 395 10.68 4.59 -10.30
CA GLN A 395 12.05 4.12 -10.03
C GLN A 395 12.43 2.93 -10.91
N ALA A 396 11.47 2.05 -11.16
CA ALA A 396 11.52 0.93 -12.07
C ALA A 396 10.12 0.74 -12.65
N THR A 397 9.94 -0.15 -13.62
CA THR A 397 8.62 -0.54 -14.09
C THR A 397 7.77 -1.04 -12.92
N GLY A 398 6.64 -0.39 -12.70
CA GLY A 398 5.64 -0.77 -11.70
C GLY A 398 4.25 -0.81 -12.31
N LYS A 399 3.32 -1.42 -11.59
CA LYS A 399 1.96 -1.67 -12.04
C LYS A 399 0.96 -0.77 -11.35
N VAL A 400 -0.18 -0.58 -12.00
CA VAL A 400 -1.34 0.12 -11.45
C VAL A 400 -2.51 -0.84 -11.34
N ASP A 401 -2.96 -1.05 -10.11
CA ASP A 401 -4.18 -1.76 -9.78
C ASP A 401 -5.20 -0.76 -9.22
N GLY A 402 -6.43 -0.81 -9.70
CA GLY A 402 -7.51 0.07 -9.25
C GLY A 402 -8.84 -0.68 -9.15
N LEU A 403 -9.45 -0.72 -7.98
CA LEU A 403 -10.77 -1.32 -7.79
C LEU A 403 -11.69 -0.32 -7.09
N ALA A 404 -12.79 0.05 -7.74
CA ALA A 404 -13.79 0.95 -7.18
C ALA A 404 -15.19 0.37 -7.29
N HIS A 405 -16.02 0.59 -6.28
CA HIS A 405 -17.45 0.32 -6.37
C HIS A 405 -18.10 1.17 -7.48
N ASP A 406 -17.77 2.47 -7.47
CA ASP A 406 -18.21 3.43 -8.49
C ASP A 406 -17.12 3.59 -9.56
N GLY A 407 -16.99 4.78 -10.16
CA GLY A 407 -16.12 4.97 -11.34
C GLY A 407 -14.62 5.04 -10.99
N VAL A 408 -13.79 4.72 -11.98
CA VAL A 408 -12.33 4.91 -11.92
C VAL A 408 -11.89 5.95 -12.94
N TYR A 409 -11.36 7.07 -12.45
CA TYR A 409 -10.93 8.22 -13.23
C TYR A 409 -9.47 8.55 -12.87
N LEU A 410 -8.54 7.99 -13.65
CA LEU A 410 -7.10 8.09 -13.39
C LEU A 410 -6.38 8.83 -14.51
N ARG A 411 -5.32 9.54 -14.12
CA ARG A 411 -4.39 10.17 -15.05
C ARG A 411 -2.94 9.86 -14.69
N GLU A 412 -2.27 9.10 -15.54
CA GLU A 412 -0.82 8.88 -15.45
C GLU A 412 -0.08 10.10 -16.01
N THR A 413 0.73 10.72 -15.15
CA THR A 413 1.38 12.00 -15.44
C THR A 413 2.73 11.84 -16.13
N ALA A 414 3.41 10.69 -16.02
CA ALA A 414 4.68 10.46 -16.69
C ALA A 414 4.94 8.99 -17.06
N GLY A 415 5.49 8.76 -18.24
CA GLY A 415 5.83 7.41 -18.70
C GLY A 415 4.61 6.55 -18.99
N ASP A 416 4.81 5.24 -19.07
CA ASP A 416 3.76 4.29 -19.42
C ASP A 416 2.88 3.97 -18.20
N LEU A 417 1.57 3.87 -18.42
CA LEU A 417 0.62 3.28 -17.47
C LEU A 417 0.60 1.76 -17.69
N ASN A 418 1.32 1.01 -16.85
CA ASN A 418 1.29 -0.46 -16.89
C ASN A 418 0.15 -0.96 -16.00
N LEU A 419 -0.90 -1.50 -16.61
CA LEU A 419 -2.09 -1.99 -15.93
C LEU A 419 -1.81 -3.37 -15.31
N GLY A 420 -2.09 -3.54 -14.02
CA GLY A 420 -2.26 -4.86 -13.40
C GLY A 420 -3.73 -5.26 -13.28
N GLY A 421 -4.63 -4.27 -13.31
CA GLY A 421 -6.08 -4.44 -13.38
C GLY A 421 -6.81 -3.22 -12.84
N VAL A 422 -7.66 -2.60 -13.65
CA VAL A 422 -8.47 -1.44 -13.30
C VAL A 422 -9.95 -1.72 -13.52
N ALA A 423 -10.72 -1.78 -12.43
CA ALA A 423 -12.13 -2.16 -12.44
C ALA A 423 -13.04 -1.15 -11.73
N SER A 424 -14.16 -0.84 -12.37
CA SER A 424 -15.35 -0.26 -11.75
C SER A 424 -16.43 -1.34 -11.63
N GLN A 425 -17.03 -1.49 -10.45
CA GLN A 425 -18.07 -2.51 -10.24
C GLN A 425 -19.41 -2.11 -10.88
N TYR A 426 -19.81 -0.84 -10.74
CA TYR A 426 -21.15 -0.39 -11.12
C TYR A 426 -21.18 0.93 -11.92
N SER A 427 -20.03 1.36 -12.45
CA SER A 427 -19.90 2.62 -13.17
C SER A 427 -18.89 2.49 -14.33
N ASN A 428 -18.20 3.57 -14.64
CA ASN A 428 -17.35 3.70 -15.82
C ASN A 428 -15.86 3.75 -15.46
N VAL A 429 -15.04 3.46 -16.47
CA VAL A 429 -13.59 3.66 -16.40
C VAL A 429 -13.16 4.70 -17.41
N MET A 430 -12.37 5.69 -16.97
CA MET A 430 -11.71 6.63 -17.87
C MET A 430 -10.25 6.80 -17.46
N LEU A 431 -9.34 6.46 -18.38
CA LEU A 431 -7.91 6.45 -18.14
C LEU A 431 -7.20 7.37 -19.13
N ILE A 432 -6.27 8.16 -18.61
CA ILE A 432 -5.49 9.12 -19.40
C ILE A 432 -4.01 8.91 -19.14
N THR A 433 -3.19 8.90 -20.20
CA THR A 433 -1.74 9.11 -20.08
C THR A 433 -1.36 10.47 -20.69
N LEU A 434 -0.52 11.24 -20.00
CA LEU A 434 0.00 12.52 -20.51
C LEU A 434 1.24 12.35 -21.40
N SER A 435 1.96 11.24 -21.20
CA SER A 435 3.07 10.77 -22.01
C SER A 435 3.04 9.24 -21.99
N GLY A 436 3.79 8.58 -22.88
CA GLY A 436 3.90 7.12 -22.85
C GLY A 436 2.62 6.38 -23.28
N SER A 437 2.67 5.06 -23.11
CA SER A 437 1.66 4.10 -23.55
C SER A 437 0.80 3.61 -22.39
N MET A 438 -0.32 2.98 -22.70
CA MET A 438 -1.10 2.18 -21.76
C MET A 438 -0.87 0.71 -22.11
N LEU A 439 -0.32 -0.07 -21.19
CA LEU A 439 0.18 -1.42 -21.47
C LEU A 439 -0.38 -2.42 -20.46
N ASP A 440 -0.71 -3.62 -20.91
CA ASP A 440 -0.88 -4.78 -20.04
C ASP A 440 0.50 -5.16 -19.44
N ALA A 441 0.54 -5.25 -18.11
CA ALA A 441 1.76 -5.55 -17.38
C ALA A 441 2.00 -7.06 -17.13
N ASP A 442 0.99 -7.92 -17.28
CA ASP A 442 1.06 -9.36 -17.01
C ASP A 442 1.21 -10.22 -18.26
N ASN A 443 0.75 -9.76 -19.43
CA ASN A 443 0.75 -10.53 -20.68
C ASN A 443 0.03 -11.86 -20.52
N ASP A 444 -1.24 -11.75 -20.13
CA ASP A 444 -2.15 -12.86 -20.00
C ASP A 444 -3.49 -12.59 -20.71
N GLU A 445 -4.47 -13.48 -20.57
CA GLU A 445 -5.77 -13.36 -21.24
C GLU A 445 -6.83 -12.72 -20.32
N ARG A 446 -6.43 -12.21 -19.16
CA ARG A 446 -7.35 -11.61 -18.18
C ARG A 446 -7.49 -10.13 -18.49
N ALA A 447 -8.69 -9.60 -18.24
CA ALA A 447 -8.96 -8.18 -18.40
C ALA A 447 -8.00 -7.33 -17.56
N ASP A 448 -7.44 -6.31 -18.20
CA ASP A 448 -6.76 -5.20 -17.55
C ASP A 448 -7.72 -4.07 -17.19
N ILE A 449 -8.85 -3.98 -17.91
CA ILE A 449 -9.84 -2.93 -17.69
C ILE A 449 -11.25 -3.53 -17.63
N GLN A 450 -12.00 -3.16 -16.60
CA GLN A 450 -13.38 -3.60 -16.41
C GLN A 450 -14.31 -2.42 -16.06
N GLY A 451 -15.37 -2.22 -16.84
CA GLY A 451 -16.33 -1.14 -16.61
C GLY A 451 -17.39 -1.02 -17.72
N ALA A 452 -18.49 -0.32 -17.46
CA ALA A 452 -19.57 -0.17 -18.43
C ALA A 452 -19.12 0.66 -19.64
N ASP A 453 -18.93 1.97 -19.48
CA ASP A 453 -18.24 2.80 -20.48
C ASP A 453 -16.74 2.82 -20.21
N ILE A 454 -15.95 2.68 -21.28
CA ILE A 454 -14.48 2.74 -21.23
C ILE A 454 -13.99 3.84 -22.18
N ASP A 455 -13.42 4.92 -21.62
CA ASP A 455 -12.78 6.00 -22.37
C ASP A 455 -11.26 5.99 -22.11
N LEU A 456 -10.45 5.79 -23.15
CA LEU A 456 -8.99 5.77 -23.06
C LEU A 456 -8.39 6.91 -23.90
N VAL A 457 -7.56 7.75 -23.25
CA VAL A 457 -6.88 8.87 -23.93
C VAL A 457 -5.38 8.75 -23.70
N VAL A 458 -4.63 8.44 -24.75
CA VAL A 458 -3.18 8.17 -24.65
C VAL A 458 -2.40 9.21 -25.44
N ASN A 459 -1.66 10.06 -24.72
CA ASN A 459 -0.79 11.06 -25.32
C ASN A 459 0.65 10.55 -25.33
N GLY A 460 1.30 10.49 -26.51
CA GLY A 460 2.73 10.21 -26.63
C GLY A 460 3.12 8.73 -26.78
N GLY A 461 2.17 7.81 -26.71
CA GLY A 461 2.36 6.37 -26.94
C GLY A 461 1.12 5.69 -27.51
N GLY A 462 1.04 4.37 -27.37
CA GLY A 462 -0.07 3.54 -27.86
C GLY A 462 -0.83 2.84 -26.73
N ILE A 463 -1.80 2.02 -27.11
CA ILE A 463 -2.51 1.10 -26.21
C ILE A 463 -2.12 -0.32 -26.62
N GLY A 464 -1.68 -1.10 -25.64
CA GLY A 464 -1.10 -2.42 -25.83
C GLY A 464 0.18 -2.41 -26.68
N ALA A 465 0.65 -3.61 -26.98
CA ALA A 465 1.77 -3.91 -27.85
C ALA A 465 1.33 -4.92 -28.92
N ALA A 466 2.11 -5.05 -30.00
CA ALA A 466 1.73 -5.88 -31.15
C ALA A 466 1.57 -7.39 -30.83
N THR A 467 2.12 -7.84 -29.69
CA THR A 467 2.06 -9.21 -29.19
C THR A 467 1.49 -9.29 -27.78
N ASN A 468 0.97 -8.19 -27.26
CA ASN A 468 0.35 -8.14 -25.94
C ASN A 468 -0.72 -7.06 -25.95
N ASP A 469 -1.98 -7.45 -26.12
CA ASP A 469 -3.06 -6.48 -26.25
C ASP A 469 -3.35 -5.89 -24.86
N VAL A 470 -4.31 -4.98 -24.77
CA VAL A 470 -4.90 -4.63 -23.48
C VAL A 470 -6.28 -5.25 -23.47
N GLU A 471 -6.54 -6.09 -22.49
CA GLU A 471 -7.77 -6.85 -22.39
C GLU A 471 -8.85 -6.03 -21.67
N ILE A 472 -10.06 -6.02 -22.22
CA ILE A 472 -11.20 -5.29 -21.67
C ILE A 472 -12.37 -6.23 -21.42
N TYR A 473 -13.01 -6.08 -20.26
CA TYR A 473 -14.26 -6.74 -19.92
C TYR A 473 -15.32 -5.66 -19.69
N GLY A 474 -16.11 -5.37 -20.72
CA GLY A 474 -17.05 -4.24 -20.72
C GLY A 474 -17.17 -3.53 -22.06
N ALA A 475 -17.47 -2.23 -22.04
CA ALA A 475 -17.59 -1.38 -23.24
C ALA A 475 -18.53 -1.91 -24.34
N GLY A 476 -19.52 -2.71 -23.93
CA GLY A 476 -20.20 -3.62 -24.83
C GLY A 476 -21.62 -3.96 -24.41
N VAL A 477 -22.11 -5.11 -24.86
CA VAL A 477 -23.41 -5.67 -24.44
C VAL A 477 -23.29 -7.17 -24.25
N GLY A 478 -24.03 -7.72 -23.29
CA GLY A 478 -24.09 -9.17 -23.08
C GLY A 478 -22.97 -9.73 -22.20
N GLN A 479 -22.21 -8.88 -21.49
CA GLN A 479 -21.20 -9.32 -20.52
C GLN A 479 -21.83 -10.30 -19.52
N GLU A 480 -21.11 -11.37 -19.22
CA GLU A 480 -21.50 -12.39 -18.25
C GLU A 480 -20.33 -12.72 -17.33
N GLN A 481 -20.63 -13.12 -16.08
CA GLN A 481 -19.60 -13.52 -15.13
C GLN A 481 -18.68 -14.60 -15.72
N SER A 482 -17.39 -14.29 -15.77
CA SER A 482 -16.35 -15.19 -16.24
C SER A 482 -15.12 -15.05 -15.34
N PRO A 483 -15.04 -15.84 -14.24
CA PRO A 483 -13.93 -15.77 -13.29
C PRO A 483 -12.54 -16.01 -13.88
N ALA A 484 -12.46 -16.55 -15.10
CA ALA A 484 -11.22 -16.77 -15.81
C ALA A 484 -10.60 -15.46 -16.32
N VAL A 485 -11.43 -14.48 -16.70
CA VAL A 485 -10.99 -13.26 -17.40
C VAL A 485 -11.33 -11.96 -16.65
N GLN A 486 -12.33 -11.96 -15.77
CA GLN A 486 -12.72 -10.74 -15.04
C GLN A 486 -11.71 -10.34 -13.94
N ILE A 487 -11.65 -9.05 -13.63
CA ILE A 487 -10.88 -8.50 -12.51
C ILE A 487 -11.68 -8.64 -11.22
N ASP A 488 -12.96 -8.25 -11.26
CA ASP A 488 -13.93 -8.33 -10.17
C ASP A 488 -15.19 -9.09 -10.60
N ASN A 489 -15.94 -9.63 -9.64
CA ASN A 489 -17.15 -10.41 -9.91
C ASN A 489 -18.35 -9.60 -10.42
N ALA A 490 -18.31 -8.27 -10.32
CA ALA A 490 -19.33 -7.40 -10.87
C ALA A 490 -19.37 -7.52 -12.40
N VAL A 491 -20.57 -7.63 -12.97
CA VAL A 491 -20.76 -7.67 -14.43
C VAL A 491 -21.03 -6.25 -14.92
N PRO A 492 -20.20 -5.69 -15.82
CA PRO A 492 -20.45 -4.40 -16.43
C PRO A 492 -21.84 -4.35 -17.07
N GLY A 493 -22.51 -3.20 -16.92
CA GLY A 493 -23.71 -2.91 -17.69
C GLY A 493 -23.38 -2.67 -19.17
N VAL A 494 -24.44 -2.49 -19.97
CA VAL A 494 -24.27 -2.06 -21.37
C VAL A 494 -23.52 -0.74 -21.41
N GLY A 495 -22.49 -0.67 -22.23
CA GLY A 495 -21.72 0.56 -22.44
C GLY A 495 -21.06 0.60 -23.81
N ARG A 496 -20.00 1.42 -23.90
CA ARG A 496 -19.28 1.65 -25.15
C ARG A 496 -17.80 1.93 -24.96
N LEU A 497 -17.05 1.72 -26.03
CA LEU A 497 -15.62 2.03 -26.15
C LEU A 497 -15.40 3.39 -26.82
N PHE A 498 -14.57 4.21 -26.22
CA PHE A 498 -13.92 5.34 -26.87
C PHE A 498 -12.43 5.36 -26.62
N VAL A 499 -11.67 5.58 -27.70
CA VAL A 499 -10.21 5.64 -27.67
C VAL A 499 -9.73 6.81 -28.51
N ASP A 500 -8.83 7.60 -27.97
CA ASP A 500 -8.01 8.56 -28.70
C ASP A 500 -6.53 8.36 -28.35
N SER A 501 -5.77 7.80 -29.30
CA SER A 501 -4.38 7.39 -29.09
C SER A 501 -3.42 8.08 -30.05
N GLY A 502 -2.27 8.51 -29.53
CA GLY A 502 -1.17 9.05 -30.33
C GLY A 502 -0.57 8.00 -31.28
N ASP A 503 -0.35 6.78 -30.81
CA ASP A 503 0.22 5.67 -31.57
C ASP A 503 -0.75 4.49 -31.63
N SER A 504 -0.28 3.28 -31.94
CA SER A 504 -1.11 2.10 -32.18
C SER A 504 -2.12 1.81 -31.05
N VAL A 505 -3.23 1.16 -31.40
CA VAL A 505 -4.23 0.63 -30.46
C VAL A 505 -4.35 -0.87 -30.69
N TYR A 506 -4.08 -1.65 -29.64
CA TYR A 506 -4.22 -3.10 -29.60
C TYR A 506 -5.10 -3.43 -28.38
N LEU A 507 -6.35 -3.83 -28.63
CA LEU A 507 -7.35 -4.10 -27.59
C LEU A 507 -8.09 -5.40 -27.87
N ALA A 508 -8.36 -6.15 -26.81
CA ALA A 508 -9.13 -7.38 -26.86
C ALA A 508 -10.30 -7.36 -25.89
N GLU A 509 -11.54 -7.48 -26.37
CA GLU A 509 -12.68 -7.81 -25.52
C GLU A 509 -12.63 -9.31 -25.18
N VAL A 510 -12.87 -9.66 -23.91
CA VAL A 510 -12.63 -11.03 -23.39
C VAL A 510 -13.88 -11.83 -22.97
N SER A 511 -15.10 -11.35 -23.23
CA SER A 511 -16.31 -12.04 -22.76
C SER A 511 -17.59 -11.96 -23.60
N ALA A 512 -17.80 -10.91 -24.43
CA ALA A 512 -19.08 -10.62 -25.07
C ALA A 512 -18.95 -9.59 -26.21
N ALA A 513 -20.06 -9.09 -26.76
CA ALA A 513 -20.01 -8.07 -27.81
C ALA A 513 -19.35 -6.75 -27.36
N LEU A 514 -18.59 -6.14 -28.27
CA LEU A 514 -17.96 -4.82 -28.13
C LEU A 514 -18.75 -3.73 -28.87
N ASN A 515 -19.09 -2.64 -28.19
CA ASN A 515 -19.78 -1.48 -28.78
C ASN A 515 -18.80 -0.33 -29.01
N VAL A 516 -18.37 -0.12 -30.24
CA VAL A 516 -17.36 0.89 -30.59
C VAL A 516 -18.01 2.23 -30.94
N LEU A 517 -17.82 3.25 -30.10
CA LEU A 517 -18.20 4.62 -30.44
C LEU A 517 -17.14 5.31 -31.30
N LYS A 518 -15.88 5.29 -30.86
CA LYS A 518 -14.77 5.85 -31.62
C LYS A 518 -13.46 5.22 -31.20
N VAL A 519 -12.63 4.80 -32.15
CA VAL A 519 -11.24 4.40 -31.90
C VAL A 519 -10.33 5.11 -32.90
N THR A 520 -9.43 5.97 -32.42
CA THR A 520 -8.47 6.66 -33.28
C THR A 520 -7.02 6.43 -32.87
N SER A 521 -6.16 6.19 -33.88
CA SER A 521 -4.70 6.18 -33.76
C SER A 521 -4.09 7.20 -34.72
N THR A 522 -3.32 8.17 -34.22
CA THR A 522 -2.79 9.25 -35.08
C THR A 522 -1.55 8.86 -35.90
N LEU A 523 -0.74 7.91 -35.41
CA LEU A 523 0.51 7.49 -36.06
C LEU A 523 0.59 5.98 -36.34
N GLY A 524 -0.13 5.18 -35.55
CA GLY A 524 -0.03 3.72 -35.52
C GLY A 524 -1.18 3.02 -36.24
N GLY A 525 -1.34 1.74 -35.95
CA GLY A 525 -2.46 0.91 -36.44
C GLY A 525 -3.54 0.75 -35.38
N VAL A 526 -4.68 0.17 -35.75
CA VAL A 526 -5.72 -0.26 -34.81
C VAL A 526 -5.94 -1.75 -35.00
N ARG A 527 -5.96 -2.52 -33.92
CA ARG A 527 -6.45 -3.89 -33.84
C ARG A 527 -7.48 -3.93 -32.73
N LEU A 528 -8.68 -4.40 -33.04
CA LEU A 528 -9.70 -4.74 -32.07
C LEU A 528 -10.04 -6.22 -32.25
N THR A 529 -9.93 -6.98 -31.18
CA THR A 529 -10.45 -8.36 -31.09
C THR A 529 -11.65 -8.41 -30.16
N VAL A 530 -12.58 -9.30 -30.46
CA VAL A 530 -13.66 -9.71 -29.56
C VAL A 530 -13.48 -11.19 -29.29
N ASN A 531 -13.82 -11.62 -28.09
CA ASN A 531 -13.75 -13.02 -27.70
C ASN A 531 -14.56 -13.90 -28.66
N ASP A 532 -14.12 -15.14 -28.78
CA ASP A 532 -14.76 -16.16 -29.63
C ASP A 532 -14.71 -17.46 -28.83
N SER A 533 -15.82 -17.72 -28.18
CA SER A 533 -16.10 -18.84 -27.30
C SER A 533 -17.34 -19.56 -27.81
N ALA A 534 -17.82 -20.57 -27.09
CA ALA A 534 -19.03 -21.30 -27.47
C ALA A 534 -20.34 -20.48 -27.30
N ARG A 535 -20.24 -19.16 -27.12
CA ARG A 535 -21.37 -18.26 -26.87
C ARG A 535 -21.73 -17.54 -28.16
N GLU A 536 -23.02 -17.31 -28.35
CA GLU A 536 -23.51 -16.43 -29.39
C GLU A 536 -23.39 -14.96 -28.95
N HIS A 537 -23.27 -14.05 -29.92
CA HIS A 537 -23.27 -12.59 -29.79
C HIS A 537 -22.00 -11.98 -29.17
N GLU A 538 -20.84 -12.55 -29.47
CA GLU A 538 -19.52 -11.95 -29.28
C GLU A 538 -19.15 -11.07 -30.49
N ASP A 539 -20.04 -10.11 -30.74
CA ASP A 539 -20.06 -9.25 -31.92
C ASP A 539 -19.13 -8.03 -31.79
N LEU A 540 -18.74 -7.44 -32.93
CA LEU A 540 -18.23 -6.07 -32.97
C LEU A 540 -19.24 -5.11 -33.62
N ASN A 541 -19.76 -4.20 -32.81
CA ASN A 541 -20.82 -3.27 -33.19
C ASN A 541 -20.29 -1.83 -33.23
N ILE A 542 -20.30 -1.18 -34.40
CA ILE A 542 -20.01 0.27 -34.46
C ILE A 542 -21.27 1.07 -34.16
N LEU A 543 -21.21 1.97 -33.18
CA LEU A 543 -22.36 2.79 -32.80
C LEU A 543 -22.62 3.93 -33.79
N SER A 544 -23.89 4.17 -34.15
CA SER A 544 -24.26 5.24 -35.08
C SER A 544 -24.03 6.65 -34.54
N SER A 545 -24.01 6.85 -33.22
CA SER A 545 -23.66 8.10 -32.54
C SER A 545 -23.57 7.87 -31.03
N GLY A 546 -23.05 8.86 -30.29
CA GLY A 546 -22.94 8.79 -28.84
C GLY A 546 -22.31 10.05 -28.24
N GLN A 547 -21.86 9.95 -26.99
CA GLN A 547 -21.13 10.99 -26.29
C GLN A 547 -19.93 10.37 -25.59
N THR A 548 -18.84 11.12 -25.44
CA THR A 548 -17.77 10.77 -24.49
C THR A 548 -18.24 10.93 -23.05
N GLN A 549 -17.50 10.39 -22.08
CA GLN A 549 -17.83 10.56 -20.66
C GLN A 549 -17.73 12.04 -20.23
N LEU A 550 -16.89 12.82 -20.92
CA LEU A 550 -16.78 14.27 -20.77
C LEU A 550 -17.87 15.06 -21.52
N GLY A 551 -18.85 14.38 -22.13
CA GLY A 551 -19.98 15.00 -22.81
C GLY A 551 -19.70 15.54 -24.21
N ALA A 552 -18.63 15.10 -24.86
CA ALA A 552 -18.34 15.48 -26.25
C ALA A 552 -19.16 14.62 -27.22
N ALA A 553 -19.92 15.27 -28.10
CA ALA A 553 -20.78 14.58 -29.05
C ALA A 553 -20.00 13.90 -30.17
N ILE A 554 -20.25 12.61 -30.35
CA ILE A 554 -19.75 11.82 -31.47
C ILE A 554 -20.95 11.55 -32.40
N PRO A 555 -21.08 12.32 -33.50
CA PRO A 555 -22.27 12.26 -34.36
C PRO A 555 -22.32 11.01 -35.24
N SER A 556 -21.17 10.33 -35.41
CA SER A 556 -21.07 9.08 -36.13
C SER A 556 -19.90 8.24 -35.62
N GLY A 557 -20.11 6.92 -35.52
CA GLY A 557 -19.08 5.97 -35.13
C GLY A 557 -17.91 5.93 -36.11
N LEU A 558 -16.71 5.79 -35.56
CA LEU A 558 -15.47 5.88 -36.34
C LEU A 558 -14.38 4.96 -35.79
N ILE A 559 -13.79 4.12 -36.63
CA ILE A 559 -12.50 3.48 -36.39
C ILE A 559 -11.51 4.04 -37.40
N SER A 560 -10.43 4.68 -36.95
CA SER A 560 -9.46 5.27 -37.87
C SER A 560 -8.01 5.17 -37.41
N ALA A 561 -7.13 4.81 -38.34
CA ALA A 561 -5.70 4.73 -38.08
C ALA A 561 -4.87 5.21 -39.27
N HIS A 562 -3.64 5.68 -39.01
CA HIS A 562 -2.70 6.00 -40.08
C HIS A 562 -2.09 4.73 -40.72
N ARG A 563 -1.87 3.68 -39.93
CA ARG A 563 -1.49 2.35 -40.42
C ARG A 563 -2.72 1.45 -40.51
N ALA A 564 -2.49 0.14 -40.66
CA ALA A 564 -3.56 -0.84 -40.83
C ALA A 564 -4.60 -0.75 -39.70
N VAL A 565 -5.86 -0.92 -40.07
CA VAL A 565 -6.97 -1.21 -39.16
C VAL A 565 -7.34 -2.68 -39.35
N ALA A 566 -7.37 -3.44 -38.27
CA ALA A 566 -7.83 -4.82 -38.22
C ALA A 566 -8.93 -4.96 -37.17
N VAL A 567 -10.00 -5.65 -37.54
CA VAL A 567 -11.17 -5.86 -36.69
C VAL A 567 -11.53 -7.33 -36.78
N TRP A 568 -11.54 -8.01 -35.65
CA TRP A 568 -11.71 -9.46 -35.51
C TRP A 568 -12.81 -9.70 -34.47
N ALA A 569 -14.02 -10.02 -34.93
CA ALA A 569 -15.12 -10.42 -34.06
C ALA A 569 -15.11 -11.93 -33.84
N GLY A 570 -15.61 -12.39 -32.70
CA GLY A 570 -15.94 -13.81 -32.53
C GLY A 570 -17.14 -14.17 -33.38
N ASP A 571 -18.21 -13.37 -33.27
CA ASP A 571 -19.42 -13.57 -34.07
C ASP A 571 -19.56 -12.51 -35.17
N ASP A 572 -20.56 -11.63 -35.06
CA ASP A 572 -20.97 -10.72 -36.12
C ASP A 572 -20.12 -9.44 -36.16
N VAL A 573 -20.08 -8.80 -37.33
CA VAL A 573 -19.57 -7.43 -37.45
C VAL A 573 -20.67 -6.53 -38.03
N ASP A 574 -21.11 -5.54 -37.25
CA ASP A 574 -22.07 -4.53 -37.70
C ASP A 574 -21.40 -3.17 -37.92
N VAL A 575 -21.50 -2.66 -39.16
CA VAL A 575 -21.07 -1.31 -39.54
C VAL A 575 -22.31 -0.55 -40.05
N PRO A 576 -23.04 0.17 -39.18
CA PRO A 576 -24.30 0.83 -39.55
C PRO A 576 -24.15 1.97 -40.56
N GLU A 577 -25.27 2.37 -41.17
CA GLU A 577 -25.30 3.53 -42.07
C GLU A 577 -24.77 4.79 -41.38
N GLY A 578 -23.88 5.51 -42.09
CA GLY A 578 -23.26 6.74 -41.61
C GLY A 578 -21.96 6.56 -40.84
N THR A 579 -21.59 5.35 -40.41
CA THR A 579 -20.33 5.06 -39.70
C THR A 579 -19.18 4.74 -40.67
N LEU A 580 -17.95 4.79 -40.17
CA LEU A 580 -16.74 4.66 -41.01
C LEU A 580 -15.64 3.84 -40.32
N ILE A 581 -15.07 2.88 -41.05
CA ILE A 581 -13.75 2.32 -40.76
C ILE A 581 -12.76 2.81 -41.82
N ARG A 582 -11.66 3.43 -41.39
CA ARG A 582 -10.68 4.01 -42.32
C ARG A 582 -9.23 3.78 -41.93
N SER A 583 -8.41 3.47 -42.93
CA SER A 583 -6.95 3.42 -42.82
C SER A 583 -6.28 4.14 -43.99
N ASP A 584 -5.10 4.75 -43.77
CA ASP A 584 -4.26 5.21 -44.88
C ASP A 584 -3.42 4.07 -45.50
N LEU A 585 -3.47 2.85 -44.94
CA LEU A 585 -2.75 1.65 -45.43
C LEU A 585 -3.69 0.52 -45.85
N SER A 586 -4.44 -0.06 -44.92
CA SER A 586 -5.32 -1.20 -45.18
C SER A 586 -6.39 -1.34 -44.10
N VAL A 587 -7.57 -1.83 -44.48
CA VAL A 587 -8.63 -2.25 -43.54
C VAL A 587 -8.84 -3.76 -43.72
N LEU A 588 -8.84 -4.49 -42.61
CA LEU A 588 -9.22 -5.89 -42.51
C LEU A 588 -10.41 -6.02 -41.56
N VAL A 589 -11.48 -6.68 -42.02
CA VAL A 589 -12.65 -7.03 -41.21
C VAL A 589 -12.84 -8.54 -41.26
N ARG A 590 -12.89 -9.19 -40.09
CA ARG A 590 -13.27 -10.60 -39.95
C ARG A 590 -14.26 -10.80 -38.82
N GLY A 591 -15.16 -11.76 -38.99
CA GLY A 591 -15.92 -12.43 -37.93
C GLY A 591 -15.60 -13.94 -37.94
N ASP A 592 -16.05 -14.70 -36.95
CA ASP A 592 -15.67 -16.11 -36.74
C ASP A 592 -14.13 -16.28 -36.85
N SER A 593 -13.43 -15.45 -36.07
CA SER A 593 -12.03 -15.10 -36.37
C SER A 593 -11.01 -15.80 -35.50
N ASN A 594 -11.42 -16.57 -34.48
CA ASN A 594 -10.48 -17.25 -33.59
C ASN A 594 -10.06 -18.62 -34.10
N THR A 595 -8.91 -19.09 -33.60
CA THR A 595 -8.41 -20.43 -33.93
C THR A 595 -7.86 -21.09 -32.67
N PRO A 596 -8.43 -22.22 -32.19
CA PRO A 596 -9.65 -22.90 -32.69
C PRO A 596 -10.90 -22.02 -32.58
N ASP A 597 -11.90 -22.19 -33.45
CA ASP A 597 -13.16 -21.45 -33.30
C ASP A 597 -13.89 -21.92 -32.03
N GLY A 598 -14.56 -20.98 -31.38
CA GLY A 598 -15.19 -21.17 -30.08
C GLY A 598 -16.50 -21.94 -30.16
N ASP A 599 -17.25 -21.78 -31.25
CA ASP A 599 -18.65 -22.14 -31.40
C ASP A 599 -18.99 -22.92 -32.68
N THR A 600 -18.08 -23.77 -33.14
CA THR A 600 -18.20 -24.76 -34.22
C THR A 600 -19.59 -24.98 -34.81
N ASP A 601 -19.68 -24.85 -36.14
CA ASP A 601 -20.87 -24.87 -36.98
C ASP A 601 -21.73 -23.58 -36.92
N ILE A 602 -21.25 -22.53 -36.25
CA ILE A 602 -21.84 -21.19 -36.24
C ILE A 602 -20.86 -20.24 -36.94
N GLY A 603 -21.31 -19.61 -38.03
CA GLY A 603 -20.50 -18.64 -38.78
C GLY A 603 -20.95 -17.20 -38.52
N THR A 604 -20.24 -16.25 -39.13
CA THR A 604 -20.46 -14.82 -38.91
C THR A 604 -21.45 -14.21 -39.89
N THR A 605 -22.18 -13.19 -39.43
CA THR A 605 -22.79 -12.17 -40.28
C THR A 605 -21.97 -10.89 -40.24
N ILE A 606 -21.38 -10.53 -41.39
CA ILE A 606 -20.69 -9.25 -41.59
C ILE A 606 -21.63 -8.32 -42.38
N ASP A 607 -22.29 -7.36 -41.71
CA ASP A 607 -23.20 -6.39 -42.35
C ASP A 607 -22.58 -4.99 -42.44
N ILE A 608 -22.20 -4.59 -43.65
CA ILE A 608 -21.61 -3.29 -43.94
C ILE A 608 -22.65 -2.38 -44.61
N ARG A 609 -23.23 -1.48 -43.82
CA ARG A 609 -24.16 -0.41 -44.25
C ARG A 609 -23.52 0.98 -44.27
N GLY A 610 -22.45 1.17 -43.50
CA GLY A 610 -21.58 2.36 -43.48
C GLY A 610 -20.56 2.36 -44.61
N ASP A 611 -19.31 2.75 -44.34
CA ASP A 611 -18.23 2.71 -45.34
C ASP A 611 -16.91 2.16 -44.76
N LEU A 612 -16.11 1.55 -45.64
CA LEU A 612 -14.76 1.08 -45.38
C LEU A 612 -13.80 1.75 -46.38
N GLN A 613 -12.79 2.47 -45.91
CA GLN A 613 -11.90 3.27 -46.76
C GLN A 613 -10.42 2.96 -46.49
N ALA A 614 -9.70 2.44 -47.50
CA ALA A 614 -8.25 2.26 -47.46
C ALA A 614 -7.66 1.89 -48.84
N PRO A 615 -6.34 2.06 -49.08
CA PRO A 615 -5.70 1.53 -50.29
C PRO A 615 -5.98 0.04 -50.57
N SER A 616 -6.22 -0.75 -49.52
CA SER A 616 -6.69 -2.14 -49.63
C SER A 616 -7.72 -2.41 -48.54
N VAL A 617 -8.88 -2.97 -48.91
CA VAL A 617 -9.89 -3.46 -47.97
C VAL A 617 -10.05 -4.97 -48.17
N GLU A 618 -9.93 -5.73 -47.09
CA GLU A 618 -10.23 -7.16 -47.05
C GLU A 618 -11.36 -7.41 -46.07
N ILE A 619 -12.36 -8.19 -46.50
CA ILE A 619 -13.45 -8.69 -45.67
C ILE A 619 -13.42 -10.21 -45.76
N GLY A 620 -13.39 -10.89 -44.61
CA GLY A 620 -13.30 -12.34 -44.55
C GLY A 620 -14.25 -12.92 -43.53
N GLY A 621 -14.94 -14.01 -43.87
CA GLY A 621 -15.59 -14.88 -42.89
C GLY A 621 -14.58 -15.78 -42.15
N GLY A 622 -15.08 -16.83 -41.53
CA GLY A 622 -14.33 -17.78 -40.73
C GLY A 622 -14.29 -19.18 -41.35
N ARG A 623 -14.61 -20.17 -40.52
CA ARG A 623 -14.54 -21.59 -40.89
C ARG A 623 -15.91 -22.19 -41.16
N ASP A 624 -16.95 -21.53 -40.69
CA ASP A 624 -18.33 -21.98 -40.74
C ASP A 624 -19.16 -21.22 -41.78
N LEU A 625 -20.48 -21.43 -41.80
CA LEU A 625 -21.34 -20.83 -42.82
C LEU A 625 -21.48 -19.32 -42.61
N ASP A 626 -20.85 -18.54 -43.48
CA ASP A 626 -20.82 -17.09 -43.32
C ASP A 626 -21.81 -16.33 -44.21
N TYR A 627 -22.27 -15.19 -43.69
CA TYR A 627 -23.12 -14.22 -44.35
C TYR A 627 -22.41 -12.88 -44.47
N ILE A 628 -21.78 -12.63 -45.62
CA ILE A 628 -21.06 -11.38 -45.87
C ILE A 628 -21.92 -10.45 -46.71
N GLN A 629 -22.30 -9.30 -46.16
CA GLN A 629 -23.27 -8.38 -46.74
C GLN A 629 -22.69 -6.98 -46.92
N ILE A 630 -22.38 -6.62 -48.18
CA ILE A 630 -22.08 -5.24 -48.56
C ILE A 630 -23.39 -4.56 -48.95
N ASN A 631 -24.04 -3.93 -47.96
CA ASN A 631 -25.37 -3.34 -48.04
C ASN A 631 -25.36 -1.81 -48.26
N THR A 632 -24.22 -1.25 -48.61
CA THR A 632 -24.06 0.17 -48.94
C THR A 632 -24.69 0.51 -50.30
N LEU A 633 -25.09 1.78 -50.49
CA LEU A 633 -25.68 2.25 -51.75
C LEU A 633 -24.65 2.55 -52.84
N SER A 634 -23.39 2.74 -52.49
CA SER A 634 -22.33 3.21 -53.39
C SER A 634 -21.14 2.23 -53.50
N GLY A 635 -21.30 1.01 -52.99
CA GLY A 635 -20.18 0.10 -52.74
C GLY A 635 -19.29 0.61 -51.61
N ILE A 636 -18.18 -0.09 -51.38
CA ILE A 636 -17.16 0.29 -50.41
C ILE A 636 -15.88 0.72 -51.12
N ASN A 637 -15.06 1.48 -50.39
CA ASN A 637 -13.70 1.79 -50.79
C ASN A 637 -13.58 2.49 -52.16
N ALA A 638 -14.36 3.57 -52.33
CA ALA A 638 -14.44 4.35 -53.56
C ALA A 638 -13.11 5.04 -53.93
N GLY A 639 -12.19 4.28 -54.51
CA GLY A 639 -10.88 4.72 -54.99
C GLY A 639 -9.82 3.61 -55.06
N HIS A 640 -10.09 2.43 -54.50
CA HIS A 640 -9.10 1.39 -54.28
C HIS A 640 -9.65 -0.04 -54.46
N ALA A 641 -8.90 -1.05 -54.00
CA ALA A 641 -9.24 -2.45 -54.15
C ALA A 641 -9.96 -3.01 -52.92
N THR A 642 -10.99 -3.83 -53.16
CA THR A 642 -11.71 -4.59 -52.13
C THR A 642 -11.65 -6.07 -52.48
N SER A 643 -11.24 -6.90 -51.52
CA SER A 643 -11.34 -8.37 -51.57
C SER A 643 -12.36 -8.87 -50.55
N VAL A 644 -13.18 -9.82 -50.96
CA VAL A 644 -14.18 -10.49 -50.11
C VAL A 644 -13.96 -11.99 -50.15
N HIS A 645 -13.76 -12.59 -49.00
CA HIS A 645 -13.44 -14.00 -48.80
C HIS A 645 -14.49 -14.66 -47.92
N GLY A 646 -15.01 -15.80 -48.37
CA GLY A 646 -15.76 -16.70 -47.50
C GLY A 646 -14.82 -17.50 -46.59
N ASN A 647 -13.63 -17.83 -47.09
CA ASN A 647 -12.65 -18.74 -46.49
C ASN A 647 -13.03 -20.24 -46.54
N GLU A 648 -13.56 -20.83 -45.48
CA GLU A 648 -14.00 -22.25 -45.48
C GLU A 648 -15.53 -22.35 -45.43
N SER A 649 -16.11 -23.52 -45.76
CA SER A 649 -17.57 -23.78 -45.76
C SER A 649 -18.36 -23.20 -46.94
N ASP A 650 -19.70 -23.24 -46.85
CA ASP A 650 -20.65 -22.99 -47.96
C ASP A 650 -21.24 -21.56 -47.94
N ASP A 651 -20.45 -20.53 -48.21
CA ASP A 651 -20.78 -19.15 -47.82
C ASP A 651 -21.86 -18.43 -48.64
N ARG A 652 -22.34 -17.31 -48.09
CA ARG A 652 -23.38 -16.45 -48.68
C ARG A 652 -22.89 -15.00 -48.74
N ILE A 653 -22.51 -14.57 -49.94
CA ILE A 653 -21.96 -13.22 -50.17
C ILE A 653 -22.98 -12.37 -50.93
N PHE A 654 -23.43 -11.28 -50.32
CA PHE A 654 -24.43 -10.35 -50.84
C PHE A 654 -23.80 -9.00 -51.18
N ILE A 655 -23.91 -8.57 -52.43
CA ILE A 655 -23.37 -7.30 -52.91
C ILE A 655 -24.50 -6.44 -53.45
N ARG A 656 -24.83 -5.37 -52.71
CA ARG A 656 -25.88 -4.41 -53.11
C ARG A 656 -25.40 -3.43 -54.18
N ALA A 657 -24.14 -3.01 -54.12
CA ALA A 657 -23.51 -2.13 -55.09
C ALA A 657 -21.99 -2.29 -55.02
N VAL A 658 -21.31 -1.99 -56.13
CA VAL A 658 -19.86 -1.76 -56.16
C VAL A 658 -19.59 -0.28 -56.43
N SER A 659 -18.40 0.19 -56.07
CA SER A 659 -18.03 1.58 -56.34
C SER A 659 -17.91 1.84 -57.83
N ASP A 660 -18.56 2.90 -58.31
CA ASP A 660 -18.46 3.39 -59.69
C ASP A 660 -17.24 4.31 -59.93
N ALA A 661 -16.43 4.54 -58.89
CA ALA A 661 -15.24 5.37 -58.98
C ALA A 661 -14.20 4.73 -59.93
N PRO A 662 -13.60 5.49 -60.87
CA PRO A 662 -12.62 4.93 -61.80
C PRO A 662 -11.41 4.30 -61.09
N GLY A 663 -11.07 3.06 -61.44
CA GLY A 663 -9.91 2.34 -60.90
C GLY A 663 -10.19 1.51 -59.65
N THR A 664 -11.45 1.43 -59.20
CA THR A 664 -11.89 0.50 -58.15
C THR A 664 -12.12 -0.90 -58.70
N ALA A 665 -11.95 -1.90 -57.84
CA ALA A 665 -12.36 -3.26 -58.11
C ALA A 665 -12.79 -3.94 -56.81
N THR A 666 -13.97 -4.56 -56.83
CA THR A 666 -14.41 -5.52 -55.81
C THR A 666 -14.20 -6.92 -56.36
N THR A 667 -13.35 -7.71 -55.72
CA THR A 667 -13.07 -9.10 -56.09
C THR A 667 -13.69 -10.02 -55.05
N LEU A 668 -14.51 -10.96 -55.49
CA LEU A 668 -15.14 -11.96 -54.65
C LEU A 668 -14.44 -13.30 -54.88
N TYR A 669 -13.99 -13.93 -53.80
CA TYR A 669 -13.33 -15.22 -53.82
C TYR A 669 -14.33 -16.29 -53.36
N GLY A 670 -14.42 -17.38 -54.11
CA GLY A 670 -15.31 -18.50 -53.78
C GLY A 670 -14.55 -19.62 -53.11
N ASP A 671 -13.70 -19.26 -52.15
CA ASP A 671 -12.65 -20.02 -51.49
C ASP A 671 -12.88 -21.55 -51.36
N SER A 672 -13.09 -22.10 -50.15
CA SER A 672 -13.24 -23.56 -49.95
C SER A 672 -14.66 -23.94 -49.55
N GLY A 673 -15.46 -24.33 -50.53
CA GLY A 673 -16.78 -24.93 -50.31
C GLY A 673 -17.74 -24.57 -51.44
N ALA A 674 -19.04 -24.57 -51.19
CA ALA A 674 -20.07 -24.22 -52.18
C ALA A 674 -20.65 -22.81 -51.96
N ASP A 675 -19.82 -21.81 -52.23
CA ASP A 675 -20.17 -20.40 -52.03
C ASP A 675 -21.19 -19.89 -53.03
N ARG A 676 -22.04 -18.97 -52.57
CA ARG A 676 -23.08 -18.35 -53.39
C ARG A 676 -22.97 -16.84 -53.33
N PHE A 677 -22.82 -16.24 -54.52
CA PHE A 677 -22.80 -14.80 -54.71
C PHE A 677 -24.19 -14.29 -55.15
N PHE A 678 -24.69 -13.30 -54.42
CA PHE A 678 -25.94 -12.59 -54.70
C PHE A 678 -25.62 -11.15 -55.07
N LEU A 679 -25.57 -10.88 -56.38
CA LEU A 679 -25.19 -9.57 -56.91
C LEU A 679 -26.46 -8.83 -57.38
N SER A 680 -26.64 -7.60 -56.91
CA SER A 680 -27.71 -6.74 -57.43
C SER A 680 -27.45 -6.40 -58.90
N SER A 681 -28.50 -6.04 -59.64
CA SER A 681 -28.34 -5.65 -61.05
C SER A 681 -27.54 -4.36 -61.28
N ASN A 682 -27.31 -3.61 -60.20
CA ASN A 682 -26.57 -2.34 -60.18
C ASN A 682 -25.23 -2.46 -59.43
N ALA A 683 -24.81 -3.69 -59.11
CA ALA A 683 -23.48 -4.04 -58.63
C ALA A 683 -22.59 -4.52 -59.78
#